data_AF-A0A8I2ZX05-F1
#
_entry.id   AF-A0A8I2ZX05-F1
#
_cell.length_a   1.000
_cell.length_b   1.000
_cell.length_c   1.000
_cell.angle_alpha   90.00
_cell.angle_beta   90.00
_cell.angle_gamma   90.00
#
_symmetry.space_group_name_H-M   'P 1'
#
loop_
_entity.id
_entity.type
_entity.pdbx_description
1 polymer ?
#
loop_
_entity_poly.entity_id
_entity_poly.type
_entity_poly.pdbx_seq_one_letter_code
_entity_poly.pdbx_strand_id
1 'polypeptide(L)'
;MGKTDRRAKLAELKALRQAGKKAFDNYQVDDINELYEEVDETQYKKIVRDRLNEDDFVVDDNGEGYADDGREEWDRVQQYHYASDSEEDGSGARGRPTKASKKKQADDAARREANDRDISTYFTSGAGKTQAKPKVAKTKEDDDFLADLLGEVDTNVPAPLAKDRSSKGLIKTFKQESEILMFFLAQLDIVDPDVILGHQLEGVDYSVLLNRIHEKKTPQWSRLGRLRRTVWPSSIGKTGGNVFAERQVMSGRLLCDLANDAGKSAMYKCQSWSLTEMCSLYLSGNNHRRELDNDAALKTWASHSKEGFMDYVTHIEADTYFIAALALQVQLLPLTKVLTNLAGNSWARTLTGTRAERNEYILLHEFHRNKYICPDKQGFQRGKGAKEDEEGDSKKKDKFKGGLVFDPEKGLYDKFVLVMDFNSLYPSIIQEFNICFTTVDRTATLEDEEEVPEVPVDQEQGILPKLIATLVSRRKQVKSLMKDKTATPEQLATWDIKQLALKLTANSMYGCLGYTKSRFYARPLAVLTTYKGREILRSTKELAESRALQVIYGDTDSVMINANVENVADAFKVGAEFRKAVNERYRLLEIDIDNVFRRILLQAKKKYAAINLVENNGKYIEKMEVKGLDMKRREYCGLSKEISGKLLDEILSGEDTEVSISRIHDYLREIAAKMREQSIPAQKYIIFTQLGKGPKEYPNGDTMPQVQVALRDIARGKNVRKGDVISYIITGDGQSSEPAPKRAYTPSDVLKPESGLAPDVEWYIAKQIFPPVERLCANIVGTSTMQLAECLGLDIKRYDTSRRHDDGVEKDMEVHPLESQIPDDVRFADCTRLSLRCRTCKKSSVFEGLYSQPTRVSPAGVLCDHCGATINPLSVVAQVEHAIRVQTARYYEGWLVCDDSSCGIRTRQMNVYGTRCLGPKGLARDCLGRMRYEYSEKAIYNQLVYFTSLWDVDKARDKAVAAAAPGSEEALSQADRENILALAEHNRVRFGTVKGVVEKYLDKCGRQWVAMDTLFAKLGFSKALAPAA
;
A
#
# COMPACT_ATOMS: atom_id res chain seq x y z
N MET A 1 31.29 3.84 35.47
CA MET A 1 32.43 3.08 36.05
C MET A 1 33.46 4.04 36.61
N GLY A 2 34.17 3.66 37.68
CA GLY A 2 35.08 4.54 38.42
C GLY A 2 36.50 4.62 37.82
N LYS A 3 37.27 5.63 38.25
CA LYS A 3 38.71 5.73 37.89
C LYS A 3 39.56 4.61 38.50
N THR A 4 39.09 3.99 39.59
CA THR A 4 39.71 2.84 40.28
C THR A 4 39.67 1.57 39.43
N ASP A 5 38.50 1.18 38.91
CA ASP A 5 38.29 -0.02 38.08
C ASP A 5 39.24 -0.04 36.87
N ARG A 6 39.40 1.14 36.24
CA ARG A 6 40.28 1.33 35.09
C ARG A 6 41.76 1.08 35.40
N ARG A 7 42.20 1.20 36.65
CA ARG A 7 43.58 0.87 37.06
C ARG A 7 43.75 -0.62 37.35
N ALA A 8 42.76 -1.27 37.96
CA ALA A 8 42.76 -2.71 38.21
C ALA A 8 42.83 -3.50 36.90
N LYS A 9 41.89 -3.26 35.97
CA LYS A 9 41.88 -3.97 34.66
C LYS A 9 43.13 -3.73 33.82
N LEU A 10 43.82 -2.60 33.96
CA LEU A 10 45.07 -2.32 33.23
C LEU A 10 46.28 -3.05 33.84
N ALA A 11 46.27 -3.31 35.15
CA ALA A 11 47.27 -4.17 35.80
C ALA A 11 47.09 -5.65 35.40
N GLU A 12 45.84 -6.12 35.41
CA GLU A 12 45.43 -7.45 34.95
C GLU A 12 45.83 -7.72 33.48
N LEU A 13 45.52 -6.79 32.58
CA LEU A 13 45.88 -6.90 31.16
C LEU A 13 47.41 -6.83 30.92
N LYS A 14 48.17 -6.19 31.82
CA LYS A 14 49.64 -6.27 31.83
C LYS A 14 50.14 -7.65 32.28
N ALA A 15 49.58 -8.22 33.34
CA ALA A 15 49.96 -9.53 33.85
C ALA A 15 49.70 -10.63 32.81
N LEU A 16 48.52 -10.62 32.17
CA LEU A 16 48.17 -11.53 31.08
C LEU A 16 49.16 -11.45 29.91
N ARG A 17 49.54 -10.22 29.50
CA ARG A 17 50.57 -10.02 28.45
C ARG A 17 51.96 -10.51 28.84
N GLN A 18 52.35 -10.42 30.11
CA GLN A 18 53.63 -10.97 30.59
C GLN A 18 53.62 -12.49 30.72
N ALA A 19 52.45 -13.10 30.97
CA ALA A 19 52.28 -14.56 31.01
C ALA A 19 52.21 -15.22 29.61
N GLY A 20 52.24 -14.46 28.52
CA GLY A 20 52.21 -14.95 27.14
C GLY A 20 50.86 -15.51 26.66
N LYS A 21 49.88 -15.68 27.56
CA LYS A 21 48.53 -16.18 27.27
C LYS A 21 47.66 -15.09 26.64
N LYS A 22 46.75 -15.49 25.74
CA LYS A 22 45.73 -14.60 25.18
C LYS A 22 44.47 -14.68 26.04
N ALA A 23 43.70 -13.59 26.09
CA ALA A 23 42.48 -13.52 26.90
C ALA A 23 41.34 -14.46 26.45
N PHE A 24 41.54 -15.25 25.39
CA PHE A 24 40.62 -16.28 24.91
C PHE A 24 40.89 -17.66 25.54
N ASP A 25 42.09 -17.91 26.09
CA ASP A 25 42.54 -19.24 26.51
C ASP A 25 41.79 -19.79 27.76
N ASN A 26 40.95 -18.95 28.39
CA ASN A 26 40.20 -19.22 29.63
C ASN A 26 38.67 -19.02 29.47
N TYR A 27 38.15 -18.84 28.25
CA TYR A 27 36.70 -18.67 28.05
C TYR A 27 35.98 -20.02 28.14
N GLN A 28 35.37 -20.30 29.30
CA GLN A 28 34.37 -21.36 29.40
C GLN A 28 33.07 -20.85 28.77
N VAL A 29 32.54 -21.61 27.81
CA VAL A 29 31.19 -21.41 27.26
C VAL A 29 30.22 -22.03 28.27
N ASP A 30 29.36 -21.22 28.88
CA ASP A 30 28.14 -21.74 29.48
C ASP A 30 27.16 -22.07 28.34
N ASP A 31 26.60 -23.29 28.32
CA ASP A 31 25.59 -23.71 27.35
C ASP A 31 24.26 -22.97 27.60
N ILE A 32 24.16 -21.77 27.05
CA ILE A 32 22.91 -21.01 26.96
C ILE A 32 22.08 -21.65 25.84
N ASN A 33 20.84 -22.06 26.17
CA ASN A 33 19.89 -22.61 25.20
C ASN A 33 19.78 -21.72 23.94
N GLU A 34 19.62 -22.36 22.79
CA GLU A 34 19.62 -21.76 21.44
C GLU A 34 18.81 -20.45 21.38
N LEU A 35 19.50 -19.33 21.21
CA LEU A 35 18.92 -17.98 21.27
C LEU A 35 18.13 -17.59 20.00
N TYR A 36 18.02 -18.52 19.04
CA TYR A 36 17.41 -18.33 17.73
C TYR A 36 16.68 -19.62 17.32
N GLU A 37 15.47 -19.50 16.77
CA GLU A 37 14.85 -20.61 16.03
C GLU A 37 15.53 -20.75 14.65
N GLU A 38 16.07 -21.93 14.33
CA GLU A 38 16.41 -22.28 12.95
C GLU A 38 15.12 -22.44 12.13
N VAL A 39 14.75 -21.40 11.38
CA VAL A 39 13.56 -21.39 10.52
C VAL A 39 13.93 -21.67 9.07
N ASP A 40 13.20 -22.57 8.42
CA ASP A 40 13.56 -23.03 7.08
C ASP A 40 13.43 -21.93 6.00
N GLU A 41 14.06 -22.16 4.85
CA GLU A 41 14.13 -21.22 3.74
C GLU A 41 12.74 -20.79 3.21
N THR A 42 11.70 -21.61 3.44
CA THR A 42 10.30 -21.34 3.09
C THR A 42 9.51 -20.65 4.21
N GLN A 43 9.84 -20.89 5.47
CA GLN A 43 9.35 -20.17 6.66
C GLN A 43 9.89 -18.73 6.69
N TYR A 44 11.15 -18.52 6.31
CA TYR A 44 11.71 -17.19 6.05
C TYR A 44 10.96 -16.45 4.93
N LYS A 45 10.71 -17.13 3.79
CA LYS A 45 9.94 -16.58 2.65
C LYS A 45 8.48 -16.29 2.97
N LYS A 46 7.92 -16.84 4.05
CA LYS A 46 6.60 -16.48 4.61
C LYS A 46 6.69 -15.16 5.38
N ILE A 47 7.60 -15.05 6.35
CA ILE A 47 7.81 -13.85 7.18
C ILE A 47 8.08 -12.62 6.30
N VAL A 48 8.93 -12.76 5.29
CA VAL A 48 9.24 -11.69 4.30
C VAL A 48 8.03 -11.30 3.44
N ARG A 49 7.04 -12.19 3.29
CA ARG A 49 5.83 -11.95 2.48
C ARG A 49 4.71 -11.29 3.27
N ASP A 50 4.55 -11.61 4.54
CA ASP A 50 3.49 -11.03 5.37
C ASP A 50 3.77 -9.53 5.63
N ARG A 51 5.04 -9.17 5.91
CA ARG A 51 5.55 -7.77 5.92
C ARG A 51 5.43 -7.03 4.56
N LEU A 52 5.07 -7.76 3.50
CA LEU A 52 4.85 -7.25 2.15
C LEU A 52 3.36 -7.08 1.81
N ASN A 53 2.46 -7.60 2.65
CA ASN A 53 1.02 -7.32 2.60
C ASN A 53 0.66 -6.12 3.51
N GLU A 54 1.46 -5.87 4.56
CA GLU A 54 1.42 -4.68 5.41
C GLU A 54 2.05 -3.47 4.69
N ASP A 55 1.41 -3.00 3.62
CA ASP A 55 1.93 -1.92 2.76
C ASP A 55 1.46 -0.53 3.22
N ASP A 56 1.79 -0.19 4.48
CA ASP A 56 1.49 1.05 5.22
C ASP A 56 2.18 2.33 4.64
N PHE A 57 2.59 2.32 3.36
CA PHE A 57 3.27 3.45 2.72
C PHE A 57 2.30 4.35 1.94
N VAL A 58 2.59 5.66 1.86
CA VAL A 58 1.57 6.67 1.54
C VAL A 58 1.26 6.76 0.04
N VAL A 59 0.19 6.05 -0.34
CA VAL A 59 -0.56 6.30 -1.57
C VAL A 59 -1.45 7.55 -1.35
N ASP A 60 -1.04 8.69 -1.94
CA ASP A 60 -1.89 9.90 -2.12
C ASP A 60 -3.08 9.53 -3.00
N ASP A 61 -4.29 9.79 -2.51
CA ASP A 61 -5.55 9.26 -3.04
C ASP A 61 -5.93 9.79 -4.44
N ASN A 62 -5.13 10.67 -5.04
CA ASN A 62 -5.31 11.15 -6.42
C ASN A 62 -4.40 10.43 -7.45
N GLY A 63 -3.55 9.50 -7.01
CA GLY A 63 -2.58 8.82 -7.88
C GLY A 63 -1.28 9.60 -8.11
N GLU A 64 -1.17 10.81 -7.53
CA GLU A 64 0.05 11.64 -7.55
C GLU A 64 1.12 11.20 -6.52
N GLY A 65 0.85 10.09 -5.79
CA GLY A 65 1.53 9.71 -4.54
C GLY A 65 2.80 8.87 -4.64
N TYR A 66 3.19 8.31 -3.48
CA TYR A 66 4.40 7.51 -3.30
C TYR A 66 4.18 6.04 -3.65
N ALA A 67 4.00 5.77 -4.94
CA ALA A 67 4.37 4.48 -5.50
C ALA A 67 5.92 4.38 -5.53
N ASP A 68 6.49 3.85 -4.44
CA ASP A 68 7.85 3.31 -4.39
C ASP A 68 7.76 1.87 -3.87
N ASP A 69 7.87 0.90 -4.80
CA ASP A 69 7.88 -0.53 -4.46
C ASP A 69 9.28 -1.04 -4.07
N GLY A 70 10.25 -0.12 -3.91
CA GLY A 70 11.65 -0.36 -3.58
C GLY A 70 12.56 -0.65 -4.78
N ARG A 71 12.03 -0.63 -6.02
CA ARG A 71 12.69 -1.20 -7.22
C ARG A 71 13.13 -0.19 -8.26
N GLU A 72 14.08 0.68 -7.92
CA GLU A 72 14.90 1.29 -8.97
C GLU A 72 15.74 0.25 -9.73
N GLU A 73 16.19 0.62 -10.92
CA GLU A 73 16.79 -0.19 -12.00
C GLU A 73 18.04 -1.05 -11.65
N TRP A 74 18.51 -1.01 -10.42
CA TRP A 74 19.82 -1.52 -9.97
C TRP A 74 19.84 -3.01 -9.56
N ASP A 75 18.69 -3.66 -9.40
CA ASP A 75 18.57 -5.10 -9.04
C ASP A 75 19.02 -6.07 -10.20
N ARG A 76 19.91 -5.63 -11.11
CA ARG A 76 20.20 -6.25 -12.41
C ARG A 76 21.42 -7.20 -12.46
N VAL A 77 22.15 -7.44 -11.37
CA VAL A 77 23.47 -8.14 -11.44
C VAL A 77 23.70 -9.22 -10.40
N GLN A 78 23.48 -10.46 -10.81
CA GLN A 78 24.36 -11.60 -10.53
C GLN A 78 24.90 -12.10 -11.89
N GLN A 79 26.05 -12.74 -12.06
CA GLN A 79 27.24 -13.05 -11.25
C GLN A 79 27.98 -14.09 -12.11
N TYR A 80 29.26 -13.92 -12.48
CA TYR A 80 30.22 -15.00 -12.76
C TYR A 80 31.62 -14.44 -13.06
N HIS A 81 32.63 -15.33 -13.02
CA HIS A 81 34.04 -15.00 -12.83
C HIS A 81 34.75 -14.47 -14.08
N TYR A 82 35.82 -13.71 -13.86
CA TYR A 82 37.12 -13.96 -14.51
C TYR A 82 38.26 -13.81 -13.49
N ALA A 83 39.43 -14.36 -13.82
CA ALA A 83 40.53 -14.65 -12.88
C ALA A 83 41.53 -13.50 -12.65
N SER A 84 42.56 -13.78 -11.83
CA SER A 84 43.81 -13.02 -11.66
C SER A 84 44.44 -12.66 -13.02
N ASP A 85 45.20 -11.58 -13.18
CA ASP A 85 46.59 -11.57 -12.68
C ASP A 85 47.12 -10.23 -12.14
N SER A 86 48.29 -10.35 -11.50
CA SER A 86 49.02 -9.33 -10.74
C SER A 86 50.32 -8.92 -11.44
N GLU A 87 50.81 -7.70 -11.20
CA GLU A 87 52.24 -7.44 -11.11
C GLU A 87 52.53 -6.17 -10.28
N GLU A 88 53.73 -6.13 -9.66
CA GLU A 88 54.32 -5.01 -8.92
C GLU A 88 55.23 -4.22 -9.90
N ASP A 89 56.03 -3.17 -9.61
CA ASP A 89 56.51 -2.46 -8.42
C ASP A 89 57.06 -1.06 -8.87
N GLY A 90 57.64 -0.23 -7.98
CA GLY A 90 58.73 0.70 -8.35
C GLY A 90 58.55 2.23 -8.10
N SER A 91 59.41 2.81 -7.25
CA SER A 91 59.44 4.22 -6.79
C SER A 91 60.18 5.24 -7.69
N GLY A 92 59.94 6.58 -7.55
CA GLY A 92 60.55 7.62 -8.44
C GLY A 92 60.97 9.05 -7.95
N ALA A 93 60.41 9.61 -6.86
CA ALA A 93 60.87 10.83 -6.10
C ALA A 93 60.82 12.29 -6.68
N ARG A 94 60.66 13.28 -5.75
CA ARG A 94 60.76 14.79 -5.86
C ARG A 94 59.52 15.48 -6.48
N GLY A 95 59.19 16.80 -6.35
CA GLY A 95 59.65 18.02 -5.63
C GLY A 95 59.10 19.29 -6.35
N ARG A 96 58.83 20.53 -5.85
CA ARG A 96 58.98 21.31 -4.58
C ARG A 96 57.88 22.47 -4.55
N PRO A 97 57.69 23.29 -3.46
CA PRO A 97 56.47 24.13 -3.25
C PRO A 97 56.63 25.68 -3.33
N THR A 98 55.56 26.48 -3.11
CA THR A 98 55.65 27.92 -2.71
C THR A 98 54.36 28.57 -2.14
N LYS A 99 54.51 29.79 -1.58
CA LYS A 99 53.48 30.84 -1.29
C LYS A 99 52.52 30.67 -0.07
N ALA A 100 53.09 30.52 1.13
CA ALA A 100 52.37 30.71 2.41
C ALA A 100 52.76 32.00 3.19
N SER A 101 53.55 32.91 2.60
CA SER A 101 54.33 33.91 3.35
C SER A 101 54.22 35.38 2.89
N LYS A 102 53.08 35.81 2.31
CA LYS A 102 52.94 37.20 1.78
C LYS A 102 51.61 37.94 2.03
N LYS A 103 50.75 37.50 2.96
CA LYS A 103 49.51 38.25 3.30
C LYS A 103 49.28 38.52 4.81
N LYS A 104 49.89 37.77 5.71
CA LYS A 104 49.64 37.85 7.18
C LYS A 104 50.40 39.00 7.89
N GLN A 105 50.48 40.17 7.24
CA GLN A 105 51.14 41.39 7.76
C GLN A 105 50.43 42.69 7.32
N ALA A 106 49.27 42.60 6.63
CA ALA A 106 48.46 43.75 6.24
C ALA A 106 47.24 43.99 7.16
N ASP A 107 46.75 42.93 7.82
CA ASP A 107 45.49 42.95 8.58
C ASP A 107 45.58 43.69 9.94
N ASP A 108 46.79 43.90 10.47
CA ASP A 108 47.02 44.51 11.80
C ASP A 108 47.16 46.05 11.76
N ALA A 109 47.24 46.67 10.58
CA ALA A 109 47.42 48.12 10.44
C ALA A 109 46.10 48.90 10.27
N ALA A 110 45.15 48.36 9.49
CA ALA A 110 43.89 49.04 9.15
C ALA A 110 42.86 49.10 10.30
N ARG A 111 43.23 48.64 11.51
CA ARG A 111 42.31 48.38 12.63
C ARG A 111 42.44 49.38 13.77
N ARG A 112 42.93 50.61 13.51
CA ARG A 112 43.41 51.51 14.57
C ARG A 112 43.08 53.00 14.47
N GLU A 113 42.42 53.49 13.43
CA GLU A 113 42.26 54.95 13.23
C GLU A 113 40.90 55.35 12.62
N ALA A 114 39.80 54.85 13.20
CA ALA A 114 38.43 55.26 12.85
C ALA A 114 37.45 55.20 14.05
N ASN A 115 37.95 55.48 15.27
CA ASN A 115 37.10 55.78 16.43
C ASN A 115 36.86 57.28 16.50
N ASP A 116 35.61 57.73 16.35
CA ASP A 116 35.05 58.94 17.00
C ASP A 116 33.53 58.98 16.66
N ARG A 117 32.57 58.81 17.59
CA ARG A 117 32.38 59.59 18.82
C ARG A 117 31.52 58.87 19.86
N ASP A 118 31.76 59.27 21.11
CA ASP A 118 31.06 58.95 22.35
C ASP A 118 29.85 59.94 22.54
N ILE A 119 29.01 60.00 23.58
CA ILE A 119 28.99 59.46 24.96
C ILE A 119 27.54 59.55 25.55
N SER A 120 27.24 58.82 26.63
CA SER A 120 26.08 58.98 27.56
C SER A 120 24.65 58.93 26.96
N THR A 121 23.72 58.05 27.37
CA THR A 121 23.03 57.94 28.69
C THR A 121 22.26 59.19 29.13
N TYR A 122 21.18 58.98 29.92
CA TYR A 122 20.09 59.94 30.24
C TYR A 122 19.21 60.24 28.99
N PHE A 123 17.88 60.02 28.98
CA PHE A 123 16.92 59.91 30.09
C PHE A 123 15.98 58.67 30.01
N THR A 124 15.43 58.36 31.18
CA THR A 124 14.58 57.23 31.60
C THR A 124 13.17 57.12 31.00
N SER A 125 12.67 55.87 30.94
CA SER A 125 11.25 55.40 31.04
C SER A 125 10.24 55.79 29.93
N GLY A 126 9.26 54.94 29.55
CA GLY A 126 8.96 53.56 29.98
C GLY A 126 7.63 52.99 29.42
N ALA A 127 7.19 51.83 29.93
CA ALA A 127 5.83 51.24 29.83
C ALA A 127 5.26 50.77 28.45
N GLY A 128 5.71 49.60 27.99
CA GLY A 128 4.91 48.42 27.59
C GLY A 128 3.71 48.47 26.62
N LYS A 129 3.71 47.55 25.63
CA LYS A 129 2.51 46.89 25.06
C LYS A 129 2.86 45.57 24.34
N THR A 130 1.85 44.74 24.10
CA THR A 130 1.96 43.33 23.67
C THR A 130 2.51 43.15 22.24
N GLN A 131 3.33 42.13 22.00
CA GLN A 131 3.79 41.76 20.65
C GLN A 131 2.73 40.97 19.87
N ALA A 132 2.64 41.23 18.57
CA ALA A 132 1.90 40.41 17.61
C ALA A 132 2.81 39.33 17.00
N LYS A 133 2.23 38.22 16.49
CA LYS A 133 2.99 37.16 15.79
C LYS A 133 3.81 37.77 14.63
N PRO A 134 5.11 37.45 14.49
CA PRO A 134 5.95 38.02 13.44
C PRO A 134 5.49 37.52 12.05
N LYS A 135 5.25 38.46 11.13
CA LYS A 135 5.15 38.13 9.70
C LYS A 135 6.56 37.86 9.18
N VAL A 136 6.74 36.79 8.42
CA VAL A 136 7.99 36.51 7.71
C VAL A 136 8.25 37.67 6.73
N ALA A 137 9.37 38.35 6.89
CA ALA A 137 9.79 39.39 5.97
C ALA A 137 10.29 38.77 4.66
N LYS A 138 9.91 39.35 3.52
CA LYS A 138 10.52 39.01 2.22
C LYS A 138 12.01 39.30 2.28
N THR A 139 12.84 38.38 1.82
CA THR A 139 14.26 38.66 1.57
C THR A 139 14.43 39.17 0.13
N LYS A 140 15.48 39.96 -0.12
CA LYS A 140 15.83 40.33 -1.50
C LYS A 140 16.19 39.08 -2.32
N GLU A 141 16.80 38.08 -1.69
CA GLU A 141 17.18 36.81 -2.33
C GLU A 141 15.96 35.99 -2.81
N ASP A 142 14.79 36.14 -2.15
CA ASP A 142 13.53 35.57 -2.64
C ASP A 142 13.00 36.31 -3.87
N ASP A 143 12.99 37.65 -3.86
CA ASP A 143 12.53 38.44 -5.01
C ASP A 143 13.49 38.31 -6.21
N ASP A 144 14.82 38.25 -5.99
CA ASP A 144 15.83 38.00 -7.02
C ASP A 144 15.71 36.56 -7.59
N PHE A 145 15.46 35.53 -6.76
CA PHE A 145 15.18 34.16 -7.24
C PHE A 145 13.84 34.06 -7.99
N LEU A 146 12.80 34.77 -7.54
CA LEU A 146 11.53 34.84 -8.25
C LEU A 146 11.71 35.51 -9.62
N ALA A 147 12.54 36.56 -9.71
CA ALA A 147 12.88 37.21 -10.98
C ALA A 147 13.62 36.26 -11.93
N ASP A 148 14.60 35.48 -11.44
CA ASP A 148 15.28 34.45 -12.24
C ASP A 148 14.29 33.35 -12.72
N LEU A 149 13.43 32.86 -11.82
CA LEU A 149 12.43 31.83 -12.14
C LEU A 149 11.28 32.34 -13.05
N LEU A 150 11.02 33.65 -13.09
CA LEU A 150 9.98 34.28 -13.92
C LEU A 150 10.53 34.92 -15.21
N GLY A 151 11.83 35.21 -15.29
CA GLY A 151 12.46 35.93 -16.40
C GLY A 151 12.48 35.18 -17.74
N GLU A 152 12.31 33.85 -17.74
CA GLU A 152 12.21 33.05 -18.97
C GLU A 152 10.86 33.20 -19.72
N VAL A 153 9.91 34.01 -19.23
CA VAL A 153 8.57 34.14 -19.84
C VAL A 153 8.61 34.95 -21.16
N ASP A 154 9.40 36.01 -21.25
CA ASP A 154 9.34 36.97 -22.37
C ASP A 154 10.26 36.63 -23.57
N THR A 155 11.09 35.57 -23.48
CA THR A 155 12.00 35.19 -24.58
C THR A 155 11.45 34.08 -25.50
N ASN A 156 10.32 33.45 -25.17
CA ASN A 156 9.67 32.43 -26.00
C ASN A 156 8.79 33.02 -27.11
N VAL A 157 9.31 34.00 -27.85
CA VAL A 157 8.73 34.41 -29.14
C VAL A 157 9.09 33.33 -30.18
N PRO A 158 8.12 32.65 -30.81
CA PRO A 158 8.43 31.76 -31.91
C PRO A 158 9.05 32.56 -33.06
N ALA A 159 10.34 32.35 -33.32
CA ALA A 159 11.00 32.92 -34.49
C ALA A 159 10.22 32.48 -35.75
N PRO A 160 9.87 33.39 -36.69
CA PRO A 160 9.11 33.02 -37.87
C PRO A 160 9.81 31.89 -38.63
N LEU A 161 9.14 30.74 -38.73
CA LEU A 161 9.66 29.57 -39.45
C LEU A 161 10.08 30.00 -40.84
N ALA A 162 11.38 29.80 -41.15
CA ALA A 162 11.99 30.35 -42.34
C ALA A 162 11.29 29.83 -43.60
N LYS A 163 10.68 30.75 -44.36
CA LYS A 163 10.04 30.42 -45.64
C LYS A 163 11.08 29.94 -46.66
N ASP A 164 10.60 29.09 -47.55
CA ASP A 164 11.28 28.55 -48.73
C ASP A 164 12.58 27.78 -48.52
N ARG A 165 12.43 26.45 -48.45
CA ARG A 165 13.25 25.57 -49.29
C ARG A 165 12.36 24.66 -50.13
N SER A 166 12.55 24.74 -51.44
CA SER A 166 11.85 23.95 -52.46
C SER A 166 11.79 22.46 -52.11
N SER A 167 10.57 21.91 -52.08
CA SER A 167 10.27 20.55 -51.66
C SER A 167 10.67 19.51 -52.72
N LYS A 168 11.97 19.21 -52.81
CA LYS A 168 12.40 17.86 -53.18
C LYS A 168 11.86 16.91 -52.10
N GLY A 169 11.17 15.84 -52.50
CA GLY A 169 10.19 15.14 -51.66
C GLY A 169 10.70 14.67 -50.29
N LEU A 170 9.81 14.73 -49.28
CA LEU A 170 10.10 14.37 -47.88
C LEU A 170 10.66 12.94 -47.72
N ILE A 171 10.21 12.01 -48.57
CA ILE A 171 10.53 10.59 -48.45
C ILE A 171 11.73 10.25 -49.35
N LYS A 172 12.76 9.65 -48.76
CA LYS A 172 13.97 9.21 -49.45
C LYS A 172 14.17 7.71 -49.28
N THR A 173 14.16 6.98 -50.39
CA THR A 173 14.37 5.52 -50.42
C THR A 173 15.85 5.15 -50.54
N PHE A 174 16.17 3.95 -50.06
CA PHE A 174 17.51 3.37 -50.03
C PHE A 174 17.43 1.88 -50.38
N LYS A 175 18.55 1.27 -50.79
CA LYS A 175 18.63 -0.16 -51.14
C LYS A 175 19.10 -1.02 -49.97
N GLN A 176 19.85 -0.46 -49.02
CA GLN A 176 20.36 -1.19 -47.87
C GLN A 176 20.08 -0.45 -46.56
N GLU A 177 19.81 -1.24 -45.51
CA GLU A 177 19.68 -0.77 -44.12
C GLU A 177 20.91 0.04 -43.65
N SER A 178 22.11 -0.33 -44.09
CA SER A 178 23.35 0.40 -43.84
C SER A 178 23.30 1.84 -44.37
N GLU A 179 22.73 2.05 -45.56
CA GLU A 179 22.54 3.38 -46.17
C GLU A 179 21.51 4.21 -45.38
N ILE A 180 20.43 3.58 -44.91
CA ILE A 180 19.40 4.21 -44.07
C ILE A 180 20.02 4.67 -42.74
N LEU A 181 20.78 3.80 -42.06
CA LEU A 181 21.42 4.12 -40.79
C LEU A 181 22.49 5.23 -40.94
N MET A 182 23.30 5.19 -42.01
CA MET A 182 24.25 6.27 -42.30
C MET A 182 23.54 7.59 -42.63
N PHE A 183 22.42 7.57 -43.36
CA PHE A 183 21.63 8.76 -43.65
C PHE A 183 20.96 9.32 -42.39
N PHE A 184 20.37 8.47 -41.54
CA PHE A 184 19.80 8.87 -40.26
C PHE A 184 20.84 9.57 -39.37
N LEU A 185 22.02 8.97 -39.19
CA LEU A 185 23.12 9.58 -38.43
C LEU A 185 23.57 10.92 -39.04
N ALA A 186 23.57 11.05 -40.37
CA ALA A 186 23.88 12.31 -41.04
C ALA A 186 22.79 13.37 -40.89
N GLN A 187 21.49 12.99 -40.88
CA GLN A 187 20.41 13.93 -40.58
C GLN A 187 20.45 14.37 -39.12
N LEU A 188 20.74 13.46 -38.18
CA LEU A 188 20.86 13.77 -36.76
C LEU A 188 22.02 14.75 -36.46
N ASP A 189 23.13 14.65 -37.21
CA ASP A 189 24.28 15.57 -37.13
C ASP A 189 24.01 16.94 -37.84
N ILE A 190 22.98 17.03 -38.70
CA ILE A 190 22.57 18.26 -39.41
C ILE A 190 21.47 19.00 -38.65
N VAL A 191 20.52 18.28 -38.06
CA VAL A 191 19.42 18.83 -37.23
C VAL A 191 19.90 19.13 -35.81
N ASP A 192 20.89 18.38 -35.33
CA ASP A 192 21.49 18.46 -33.99
C ASP A 192 20.49 18.65 -32.82
N PRO A 193 19.45 17.81 -32.69
CA PRO A 193 18.40 18.03 -31.69
C PRO A 193 18.92 17.89 -30.26
N ASP A 194 18.52 18.82 -29.39
CA ASP A 194 18.79 18.79 -27.94
C ASP A 194 17.99 17.70 -27.22
N VAL A 195 16.77 17.41 -27.70
CA VAL A 195 15.85 16.42 -27.12
C VAL A 195 15.40 15.46 -28.21
N ILE A 196 15.41 14.17 -27.92
CA ILE A 196 14.76 13.13 -28.72
C ILE A 196 13.51 12.65 -27.95
N LEU A 197 12.35 12.77 -28.60
CA LEU A 197 11.05 12.37 -28.10
C LEU A 197 10.65 11.00 -28.65
N GLY A 198 9.97 10.17 -27.86
CA GLY A 198 9.52 8.85 -28.29
C GLY A 198 8.54 8.19 -27.32
N HIS A 199 8.08 6.99 -27.69
CA HIS A 199 7.28 6.08 -26.87
C HIS A 199 7.97 4.72 -26.87
N GLN A 200 8.28 4.18 -25.68
CA GLN A 200 9.19 3.02 -25.52
C GLN A 200 10.61 3.27 -26.08
N LEU A 201 10.99 4.54 -26.16
CA LEU A 201 12.30 4.98 -26.64
C LEU A 201 13.42 4.40 -25.77
N GLU A 202 13.29 4.46 -24.43
CA GLU A 202 14.22 3.82 -23.53
C GLU A 202 13.93 2.31 -23.45
N GLY A 203 14.94 1.49 -23.75
CA GLY A 203 14.88 0.04 -23.61
C GLY A 203 14.24 -0.74 -24.77
N VAL A 204 13.41 -0.14 -25.62
CA VAL A 204 12.97 -0.77 -26.89
C VAL A 204 13.66 -0.09 -28.08
N ASP A 205 13.09 0.98 -28.62
CA ASP A 205 13.50 1.52 -29.93
C ASP A 205 14.95 1.97 -29.97
N TYR A 206 15.42 2.66 -28.92
CA TYR A 206 16.81 3.10 -28.87
C TYR A 206 17.78 1.91 -28.80
N SER A 207 17.47 0.89 -28.00
CA SER A 207 18.33 -0.30 -27.88
C SER A 207 18.34 -1.11 -29.19
N VAL A 208 17.19 -1.23 -29.89
CA VAL A 208 17.14 -1.84 -31.22
C VAL A 208 18.02 -1.07 -32.20
N LEU A 209 17.81 0.24 -32.35
CA LEU A 209 18.59 1.11 -33.23
C LEU A 209 20.10 1.02 -32.95
N LEU A 210 20.49 1.06 -31.68
CA LEU A 210 21.88 1.00 -31.22
C LEU A 210 22.54 -0.34 -31.55
N ASN A 211 21.83 -1.45 -31.33
CA ASN A 211 22.30 -2.79 -31.69
C ASN A 211 22.41 -2.97 -33.21
N ARG A 212 21.46 -2.45 -34.01
CA ARG A 212 21.57 -2.49 -35.49
C ARG A 212 22.76 -1.69 -36.01
N ILE A 213 23.01 -0.49 -35.47
CA ILE A 213 24.18 0.33 -35.80
C ILE A 213 25.50 -0.40 -35.45
N HIS A 214 25.53 -1.12 -34.33
CA HIS A 214 26.67 -1.94 -33.92
C HIS A 214 26.87 -3.19 -34.82
N GLU A 215 25.83 -3.98 -35.05
CA GLU A 215 25.84 -5.18 -35.91
C GLU A 215 26.26 -4.85 -37.36
N LYS A 216 25.72 -3.77 -37.92
CA LYS A 216 26.02 -3.31 -39.29
C LYS A 216 27.35 -2.56 -39.38
N LYS A 217 28.08 -2.41 -38.27
CA LYS A 217 29.37 -1.70 -38.15
C LYS A 217 29.32 -0.30 -38.76
N THR A 218 28.19 0.41 -38.55
CA THR A 218 27.93 1.68 -39.21
C THR A 218 28.99 2.73 -38.83
N PRO A 219 29.65 3.40 -39.80
CA PRO A 219 30.67 4.39 -39.50
C PRO A 219 30.06 5.61 -38.82
N GLN A 220 30.87 6.29 -37.99
CA GLN A 220 30.49 7.55 -37.31
C GLN A 220 29.26 7.42 -36.37
N TRP A 221 28.99 6.20 -35.86
CA TRP A 221 27.94 5.88 -34.88
C TRP A 221 27.84 6.82 -33.68
N SER A 222 28.95 7.44 -33.24
CA SER A 222 28.96 8.36 -32.11
C SER A 222 28.16 9.65 -32.32
N ARG A 223 27.70 9.93 -33.56
CA ARG A 223 26.75 11.01 -33.90
C ARG A 223 25.38 10.90 -33.23
N LEU A 224 25.05 9.73 -32.67
CA LEU A 224 23.90 9.55 -31.79
C LEU A 224 23.93 10.55 -30.62
N GLY A 225 25.09 10.69 -29.96
CA GLY A 225 25.35 11.78 -29.02
C GLY A 225 26.06 12.97 -29.70
N ARG A 226 26.40 13.99 -28.92
CA ARG A 226 27.29 15.09 -29.36
C ARG A 226 28.76 14.80 -29.06
N LEU A 227 29.06 13.87 -28.15
CA LEU A 227 30.44 13.47 -27.85
C LEU A 227 30.97 12.46 -28.89
N ARG A 228 31.87 12.91 -29.76
CA ARG A 228 32.56 12.05 -30.74
C ARG A 228 33.41 10.98 -30.03
N ARG A 229 33.26 9.72 -30.43
CA ARG A 229 33.99 8.56 -29.88
C ARG A 229 34.44 7.63 -31.00
N THR A 230 35.64 7.08 -30.85
CA THR A 230 36.23 6.07 -31.75
C THR A 230 35.91 4.64 -31.32
N VAL A 231 35.81 4.39 -30.01
CA VAL A 231 35.61 3.06 -29.41
C VAL A 231 34.24 2.99 -28.72
N TRP A 232 33.53 1.88 -28.91
CA TRP A 232 32.26 1.59 -28.25
C TRP A 232 32.45 1.33 -26.74
N PRO A 233 31.44 1.58 -25.88
CA PRO A 233 31.46 1.14 -24.49
C PRO A 233 31.63 -0.39 -24.38
N SER A 234 32.45 -0.87 -23.46
CA SER A 234 32.85 -2.29 -23.32
C SER A 234 31.73 -3.27 -22.92
N SER A 235 30.53 -2.76 -22.65
CA SER A 235 29.31 -3.54 -22.37
C SER A 235 28.21 -3.36 -23.41
N ILE A 236 28.50 -2.76 -24.58
CA ILE A 236 27.56 -2.74 -25.70
C ILE A 236 27.43 -4.14 -26.33
N GLY A 237 26.27 -4.45 -26.93
CA GLY A 237 26.05 -5.70 -27.67
C GLY A 237 26.02 -6.99 -26.84
N LYS A 238 26.11 -6.92 -25.50
CA LYS A 238 25.87 -8.08 -24.61
C LYS A 238 24.37 -8.21 -24.34
N THR A 239 23.84 -9.43 -24.43
CA THR A 239 22.43 -9.73 -24.15
C THR A 239 22.06 -9.30 -22.73
N GLY A 240 20.98 -8.53 -22.58
CA GLY A 240 20.69 -7.80 -21.33
C GLY A 240 21.47 -6.48 -21.22
N GLY A 241 21.56 -5.74 -22.33
CA GLY A 241 22.37 -4.53 -22.49
C GLY A 241 22.36 -3.59 -21.29
N ASN A 242 23.55 -3.18 -20.86
CA ASN A 242 23.71 -2.30 -19.70
C ASN A 242 23.22 -0.89 -20.07
N VAL A 243 22.02 -0.53 -19.61
CA VAL A 243 21.33 0.75 -19.90
C VAL A 243 22.21 1.97 -19.60
N PHE A 244 23.12 1.88 -18.63
CA PHE A 244 24.11 2.94 -18.37
C PHE A 244 25.05 3.18 -19.55
N ALA A 245 25.50 2.13 -20.23
CA ALA A 245 26.36 2.20 -21.41
C ALA A 245 25.59 2.64 -22.67
N GLU A 246 24.30 2.28 -22.78
CA GLU A 246 23.42 2.80 -23.84
C GLU A 246 23.21 4.31 -23.64
N ARG A 247 22.74 4.75 -22.46
CA ARG A 247 22.58 6.17 -22.10
C ARG A 247 23.89 6.97 -22.27
N GLN A 248 25.06 6.36 -22.01
CA GLN A 248 26.34 7.00 -22.30
C GLN A 248 26.55 7.34 -23.77
N VAL A 249 26.02 6.60 -24.75
CA VAL A 249 26.20 6.91 -26.17
C VAL A 249 25.44 8.19 -26.58
N MET A 250 24.30 8.49 -25.96
CA MET A 250 23.53 9.73 -26.17
C MET A 250 24.12 10.99 -25.51
N SER A 251 25.33 10.94 -24.95
CA SER A 251 25.95 12.06 -24.24
C SER A 251 25.87 13.38 -25.03
N GLY A 252 25.12 14.36 -24.48
CA GLY A 252 24.88 15.67 -25.10
C GLY A 252 23.51 15.85 -25.78
N ARG A 253 22.66 14.81 -25.78
CA ARG A 253 21.23 14.89 -26.12
C ARG A 253 20.40 14.33 -24.96
N LEU A 254 19.21 14.88 -24.76
CA LEU A 254 18.23 14.40 -23.79
C LEU A 254 17.31 13.35 -24.43
N LEU A 255 17.00 12.29 -23.69
CA LEU A 255 15.93 11.34 -24.06
C LEU A 255 14.68 11.68 -23.27
N CYS A 256 13.54 11.75 -23.95
CA CYS A 256 12.24 12.03 -23.34
C CYS A 256 11.23 10.97 -23.83
N ASP A 257 11.00 9.95 -23.00
CA ASP A 257 10.16 8.80 -23.32
C ASP A 257 8.81 8.89 -22.61
N LEU A 258 7.73 8.82 -23.37
CA LEU A 258 6.36 8.81 -22.87
C LEU A 258 5.98 7.51 -22.14
N ALA A 259 6.73 6.43 -22.32
CA ALA A 259 6.50 5.13 -21.69
C ALA A 259 7.40 4.85 -20.48
N ASN A 260 8.41 5.69 -20.18
CA ASN A 260 9.20 5.56 -18.96
C ASN A 260 8.44 6.09 -17.73
N ASP A 261 9.02 6.03 -16.54
CA ASP A 261 8.28 6.30 -15.31
C ASP A 261 7.96 7.80 -15.11
N ALA A 262 8.70 8.71 -15.76
CA ALA A 262 8.30 10.11 -15.86
C ALA A 262 7.04 10.26 -16.73
N GLY A 263 7.05 9.68 -17.94
CA GLY A 263 5.90 9.68 -18.85
C GLY A 263 4.65 9.06 -18.24
N LYS A 264 4.77 7.86 -17.64
CA LYS A 264 3.69 7.18 -16.90
C LYS A 264 3.13 8.03 -15.76
N SER A 265 3.98 8.74 -15.01
CA SER A 265 3.53 9.60 -13.90
C SER A 265 2.72 10.82 -14.36
N ALA A 266 3.00 11.37 -15.55
CA ALA A 266 2.17 12.40 -16.17
C ALA A 266 0.87 11.81 -16.74
N MET A 267 0.92 10.56 -17.25
CA MET A 267 -0.22 9.87 -17.88
C MET A 267 -0.87 8.81 -16.98
N TYR A 268 -1.19 9.20 -15.75
CA TYR A 268 -1.74 8.32 -14.70
C TYR A 268 -3.13 7.72 -15.01
N LYS A 269 -3.87 8.22 -16.02
CA LYS A 269 -5.18 7.68 -16.42
C LYS A 269 -5.11 6.38 -17.23
N CYS A 270 -3.96 6.09 -17.83
CA CYS A 270 -3.77 4.89 -18.66
C CYS A 270 -3.64 3.62 -17.80
N GLN A 271 -4.16 2.50 -18.31
CA GLN A 271 -4.07 1.17 -17.69
C GLN A 271 -2.99 0.31 -18.34
N SER A 272 -2.66 0.57 -19.62
CA SER A 272 -1.66 -0.14 -20.44
C SER A 272 -0.45 0.72 -20.82
N TRP A 273 -0.63 2.04 -20.97
CA TRP A 273 0.34 2.97 -21.59
C TRP A 273 0.77 2.55 -23.01
N SER A 274 -0.14 1.91 -23.75
CA SER A 274 -0.04 1.79 -25.20
C SER A 274 -0.28 3.15 -25.86
N LEU A 275 0.41 3.44 -26.97
CA LEU A 275 0.27 4.72 -27.69
C LEU A 275 -1.19 4.97 -28.10
N THR A 276 -1.92 3.91 -28.48
CA THR A 276 -3.35 3.95 -28.81
C THR A 276 -4.22 4.43 -27.63
N GLU A 277 -4.04 3.86 -26.44
CA GLU A 277 -4.76 4.29 -25.23
C GLU A 277 -4.42 5.74 -24.86
N MET A 278 -3.13 6.10 -24.92
CA MET A 278 -2.64 7.43 -24.58
C MET A 278 -3.27 8.49 -25.49
N CYS A 279 -3.32 8.24 -26.81
CA CYS A 279 -4.05 9.10 -27.75
C CYS A 279 -5.52 9.28 -27.34
N SER A 280 -6.25 8.19 -27.09
CA SER A 280 -7.69 8.26 -26.76
C SER A 280 -8.01 8.92 -25.41
N LEU A 281 -7.08 8.94 -24.44
CA LEU A 281 -7.32 9.48 -23.10
C LEU A 281 -6.81 10.91 -22.89
N TYR A 282 -5.83 11.35 -23.69
CA TYR A 282 -5.17 12.65 -23.52
C TYR A 282 -5.31 13.61 -24.71
N LEU A 283 -5.52 13.11 -25.94
CA LEU A 283 -5.77 13.97 -27.10
C LEU A 283 -7.28 14.21 -27.28
N SER A 284 -7.69 15.47 -27.35
CA SER A 284 -9.09 15.85 -27.57
C SER A 284 -9.53 15.59 -29.02
N GLY A 285 -10.82 15.26 -29.21
CA GLY A 285 -11.41 15.02 -30.53
C GLY A 285 -11.36 13.54 -30.94
N ASN A 286 -11.74 13.24 -32.18
CA ASN A 286 -11.92 11.85 -32.65
C ASN A 286 -10.58 11.17 -33.05
N ASN A 287 -9.49 11.50 -32.34
CA ASN A 287 -8.10 11.19 -32.67
C ASN A 287 -7.69 9.75 -32.28
N HIS A 288 -8.49 8.78 -32.75
CA HIS A 288 -8.25 7.37 -32.52
C HIS A 288 -7.13 6.84 -33.41
N ARG A 289 -5.95 6.63 -32.83
CA ARG A 289 -4.86 5.89 -33.48
C ARG A 289 -5.34 4.47 -33.83
N ARG A 290 -5.26 4.09 -35.11
CA ARG A 290 -5.42 2.70 -35.55
C ARG A 290 -4.27 1.86 -34.99
N GLU A 291 -4.54 0.72 -34.36
CA GLU A 291 -3.47 -0.19 -33.95
C GLU A 291 -2.98 -1.04 -35.15
N LEU A 292 -1.67 -1.26 -35.23
CA LEU A 292 -1.02 -1.92 -36.36
C LEU A 292 -0.03 -3.00 -35.87
N ASP A 293 -0.23 -4.23 -36.34
CA ASP A 293 0.79 -5.28 -36.29
C ASP A 293 1.76 -5.09 -37.49
N ASN A 294 2.97 -4.63 -37.19
CA ASN A 294 3.98 -4.33 -38.20
C ASN A 294 4.42 -5.57 -38.99
N ASP A 295 4.54 -6.73 -38.36
CA ASP A 295 4.98 -7.97 -39.02
C ASP A 295 3.88 -8.53 -39.93
N ALA A 296 2.64 -8.51 -39.46
CA ALA A 296 1.49 -8.86 -40.29
C ALA A 296 1.30 -7.90 -41.47
N ALA A 297 1.46 -6.59 -41.27
CA ALA A 297 1.31 -5.59 -42.33
C ALA A 297 2.40 -5.74 -43.41
N LEU A 298 3.67 -5.86 -43.01
CA LEU A 298 4.81 -6.04 -43.91
C LEU A 298 4.86 -7.40 -44.62
N LYS A 299 4.08 -8.39 -44.15
CA LYS A 299 3.84 -9.67 -44.86
C LYS A 299 2.58 -9.68 -45.71
N THR A 300 1.70 -8.70 -45.55
CA THR A 300 0.42 -8.59 -46.27
C THR A 300 0.38 -7.29 -47.08
N TRP A 301 -0.57 -6.40 -46.83
CA TRP A 301 -0.89 -5.29 -47.74
C TRP A 301 0.27 -4.31 -47.97
N ALA A 302 1.17 -4.12 -47.00
CA ALA A 302 2.24 -3.13 -47.10
C ALA A 302 3.38 -3.55 -48.06
N SER A 303 3.53 -4.85 -48.37
CA SER A 303 4.55 -5.35 -49.31
C SER A 303 4.01 -5.59 -50.72
N HIS A 304 2.70 -5.81 -50.88
CA HIS A 304 2.11 -6.25 -52.15
C HIS A 304 1.75 -5.11 -53.11
N SER A 305 1.62 -3.86 -52.65
CA SER A 305 1.40 -2.70 -53.54
C SER A 305 2.15 -1.45 -53.08
N LYS A 306 2.38 -0.53 -54.03
CA LYS A 306 2.99 0.79 -53.74
C LYS A 306 2.10 1.63 -52.84
N GLU A 307 0.78 1.56 -53.04
CA GLU A 307 -0.19 2.25 -52.17
C GLU A 307 -0.14 1.71 -50.74
N GLY A 308 -0.08 0.39 -50.55
CA GLY A 308 0.04 -0.23 -49.24
C GLY A 308 1.35 0.13 -48.54
N PHE A 309 2.47 0.17 -49.25
CA PHE A 309 3.74 0.64 -48.67
C PHE A 309 3.66 2.12 -48.24
N MET A 310 2.98 2.97 -49.02
CA MET A 310 2.79 4.38 -48.69
C MET A 310 1.80 4.59 -47.53
N ASP A 311 0.72 3.81 -47.42
CA ASP A 311 -0.19 3.82 -46.26
C ASP A 311 0.55 3.38 -44.98
N TYR A 312 1.40 2.36 -45.07
CA TYR A 312 2.28 1.94 -43.97
C TYR A 312 3.24 3.06 -43.55
N VAL A 313 3.95 3.70 -44.49
CA VAL A 313 4.83 4.85 -44.17
C VAL A 313 4.05 6.02 -43.58
N THR A 314 2.86 6.32 -44.08
CA THR A 314 1.98 7.38 -43.56
C THR A 314 1.54 7.09 -42.12
N HIS A 315 1.31 5.81 -41.79
CA HIS A 315 0.97 5.40 -40.44
C HIS A 315 2.14 5.59 -39.45
N ILE A 316 3.37 5.24 -39.86
CA ILE A 316 4.57 5.49 -39.05
C ILE A 316 4.84 6.99 -38.91
N GLU A 317 4.58 7.81 -39.93
CA GLU A 317 4.67 9.28 -39.81
C GLU A 317 3.63 9.81 -38.81
N ALA A 318 2.38 9.36 -38.89
CA ALA A 318 1.29 9.71 -37.96
C ALA A 318 1.65 9.41 -36.50
N ASP A 319 2.30 8.28 -36.22
CA ASP A 319 2.76 7.92 -34.88
C ASP A 319 3.76 8.94 -34.31
N THR A 320 4.66 9.49 -35.14
CA THR A 320 5.58 10.55 -34.69
C THR A 320 4.85 11.85 -34.32
N TYR A 321 3.80 12.22 -35.07
CA TYR A 321 2.94 13.37 -34.71
C TYR A 321 2.14 13.10 -33.44
N PHE A 322 1.61 11.88 -33.24
CA PHE A 322 0.89 11.51 -32.01
C PHE A 322 1.80 11.59 -30.78
N ILE A 323 3.04 11.08 -30.87
CA ILE A 323 4.04 11.18 -29.80
C ILE A 323 4.35 12.65 -29.48
N ALA A 324 4.60 13.48 -30.50
CA ALA A 324 4.86 14.90 -30.30
C ALA A 324 3.65 15.63 -29.65
N ALA A 325 2.43 15.37 -30.14
CA ALA A 325 1.20 15.94 -29.61
C ALA A 325 0.98 15.55 -28.15
N LEU A 326 1.18 14.28 -27.78
CA LEU A 326 1.07 13.82 -26.39
C LEU A 326 2.10 14.49 -25.48
N ALA A 327 3.38 14.55 -25.89
CA ALA A 327 4.44 15.17 -25.11
C ALA A 327 4.20 16.66 -24.80
N LEU A 328 3.63 17.37 -25.77
CA LEU A 328 3.21 18.77 -25.64
C LEU A 328 1.94 18.89 -24.76
N GLN A 329 0.93 18.06 -24.99
CA GLN A 329 -0.34 18.09 -24.26
C GLN A 329 -0.18 17.81 -22.76
N VAL A 330 0.77 16.94 -22.36
CA VAL A 330 1.07 16.66 -20.94
C VAL A 330 2.19 17.51 -20.36
N GLN A 331 2.73 18.48 -21.13
CA GLN A 331 3.75 19.45 -20.69
C GLN A 331 4.99 18.81 -20.03
N LEU A 332 5.40 17.63 -20.49
CA LEU A 332 6.44 16.81 -19.84
C LEU A 332 7.81 17.52 -19.77
N LEU A 333 8.19 18.24 -20.84
CA LEU A 333 9.46 18.98 -20.89
C LEU A 333 9.46 20.19 -19.93
N PRO A 334 8.47 21.12 -19.96
CA PRO A 334 8.35 22.17 -18.95
C PRO A 334 8.36 21.67 -17.50
N LEU A 335 7.57 20.64 -17.19
CA LEU A 335 7.49 20.07 -15.84
C LEU A 335 8.83 19.50 -15.38
N THR A 336 9.49 18.70 -16.21
CA THR A 336 10.80 18.12 -15.88
C THR A 336 11.92 19.17 -15.84
N LYS A 337 11.84 20.25 -16.64
CA LYS A 337 12.76 21.40 -16.53
C LYS A 337 12.62 22.09 -15.17
N VAL A 338 11.41 22.49 -14.78
CA VAL A 338 11.16 23.17 -13.49
C VAL A 338 11.56 22.29 -12.31
N LEU A 339 11.24 20.99 -12.35
CA LEU A 339 11.68 20.02 -11.34
C LEU A 339 13.21 19.88 -11.26
N THR A 340 13.91 19.98 -12.39
CA THR A 340 15.39 19.95 -12.42
C THR A 340 15.98 21.24 -11.88
N ASN A 341 15.43 22.40 -12.25
CA ASN A 341 15.90 23.70 -11.76
C ASN A 341 15.68 23.85 -10.25
N LEU A 342 14.58 23.33 -9.71
CA LEU A 342 14.36 23.24 -8.26
C LEU A 342 15.32 22.26 -7.57
N ALA A 343 15.71 21.17 -8.25
CA ALA A 343 16.56 20.14 -7.68
C ALA A 343 18.06 20.42 -7.78
N GLY A 344 18.50 21.17 -8.80
CA GLY A 344 19.91 21.36 -9.13
C GLY A 344 20.63 20.08 -9.57
N ASN A 345 19.90 19.10 -10.12
CA ASN A 345 20.42 17.85 -10.66
C ASN A 345 20.55 17.90 -12.21
N SER A 346 20.84 16.77 -12.85
CA SER A 346 20.85 16.66 -14.33
C SER A 346 19.44 16.44 -14.88
N TRP A 347 19.00 17.25 -15.87
CA TRP A 347 17.69 17.09 -16.51
C TRP A 347 17.53 15.70 -17.15
N ALA A 348 18.62 15.13 -17.69
CA ALA A 348 18.65 13.78 -18.22
C ALA A 348 18.34 12.69 -17.17
N ARG A 349 18.48 12.97 -15.87
CA ARG A 349 18.04 12.08 -14.79
C ARG A 349 16.58 12.29 -14.47
N THR A 350 16.15 13.55 -14.30
CA THR A 350 14.75 13.90 -14.05
C THR A 350 13.80 13.35 -15.12
N LEU A 351 14.23 13.32 -16.39
CA LEU A 351 13.49 12.73 -17.52
C LEU A 351 13.33 11.20 -17.45
N THR A 352 14.12 10.49 -16.63
CA THR A 352 13.95 9.04 -16.39
C THR A 352 12.96 8.71 -15.27
N GLY A 353 12.53 9.72 -14.50
CA GLY A 353 11.56 9.58 -13.40
C GLY A 353 12.16 9.37 -12.00
N THR A 354 13.48 9.23 -11.86
CA THR A 354 14.18 8.98 -10.58
C THR A 354 13.86 10.05 -9.54
N ARG A 355 12.99 9.71 -8.56
CA ARG A 355 12.48 10.68 -7.57
C ARG A 355 13.53 11.01 -6.51
N ALA A 356 14.24 9.99 -6.01
CA ALA A 356 15.20 10.11 -4.92
C ALA A 356 16.42 10.97 -5.29
N GLU A 357 16.96 10.84 -6.50
CA GLU A 357 18.13 11.61 -6.93
C GLU A 357 17.87 13.13 -6.91
N ARG A 358 16.66 13.60 -7.25
CA ARG A 358 16.34 15.04 -7.16
C ARG A 358 16.50 15.57 -5.74
N ASN A 359 15.95 14.85 -4.76
CA ASN A 359 15.99 15.26 -3.36
C ASN A 359 17.38 15.06 -2.72
N GLU A 360 18.18 14.10 -3.22
CA GLU A 360 19.62 14.05 -2.92
C GLU A 360 20.30 15.37 -3.30
N TYR A 361 20.12 15.86 -4.54
CA TYR A 361 20.77 17.09 -4.97
C TYR A 361 20.27 18.33 -4.23
N ILE A 362 18.97 18.44 -3.91
CA ILE A 362 18.45 19.54 -3.06
C ILE A 362 19.17 19.58 -1.71
N LEU A 363 19.25 18.43 -1.03
CA LEU A 363 19.93 18.33 0.26
C LEU A 363 21.43 18.62 0.14
N LEU A 364 22.11 18.11 -0.91
CA LEU A 364 23.52 18.44 -1.17
C LEU A 364 23.74 19.95 -1.32
N HIS A 365 22.90 20.63 -2.11
CA HIS A 365 23.02 22.08 -2.33
C HIS A 365 22.80 22.89 -1.05
N GLU A 366 21.76 22.57 -0.26
CA GLU A 366 21.51 23.28 0.99
C GLU A 366 22.56 22.99 2.07
N PHE A 367 22.95 21.74 2.29
CA PHE A 367 24.02 21.41 3.24
C PHE A 367 25.36 22.04 2.83
N HIS A 368 25.71 22.04 1.54
CA HIS A 368 26.92 22.69 1.04
C HIS A 368 26.87 24.24 1.16
N ARG A 369 25.72 24.87 0.91
CA ARG A 369 25.50 26.31 1.15
C ARG A 369 25.76 26.64 2.62
N ASN A 370 25.19 25.84 3.52
CA ASN A 370 25.31 25.96 4.98
C ASN A 370 26.64 25.40 5.57
N LYS A 371 27.61 25.01 4.73
CA LYS A 371 28.96 24.52 5.12
C LYS A 371 29.00 23.23 5.94
N TYR A 372 27.98 22.38 5.81
CA TYR A 372 27.98 21.02 6.34
C TYR A 372 28.78 20.06 5.45
N ILE A 373 29.38 19.05 6.07
CA ILE A 373 29.89 17.86 5.38
C ILE A 373 28.70 16.95 5.11
N CYS A 374 28.40 16.73 3.83
CA CYS A 374 27.35 15.78 3.42
C CYS A 374 27.83 14.34 3.61
N PRO A 375 26.94 13.36 3.84
CA PRO A 375 27.31 11.95 3.81
C PRO A 375 27.91 11.58 2.45
N ASP A 376 28.90 10.71 2.42
CA ASP A 376 29.42 10.17 1.16
C ASP A 376 28.34 9.37 0.43
N LYS A 377 28.38 9.38 -0.91
CA LYS A 377 27.47 8.55 -1.70
C LYS A 377 27.93 7.11 -1.56
N GLN A 378 27.23 6.34 -0.74
CA GLN A 378 27.48 4.90 -0.59
C GLN A 378 27.41 4.24 -1.97
N GLY A 379 28.56 3.82 -2.49
CA GLY A 379 28.60 2.93 -3.63
C GLY A 379 28.07 1.56 -3.23
N PHE A 380 27.70 0.74 -4.22
CA PHE A 380 27.46 -0.70 -4.00
C PHE A 380 28.79 -1.42 -3.67
N GLN A 381 29.34 -1.15 -2.49
CA GLN A 381 30.43 -1.94 -1.93
C GLN A 381 29.88 -3.30 -1.53
N ARG A 382 29.99 -4.27 -2.45
CA ARG A 382 30.07 -5.69 -2.08
C ARG A 382 31.31 -5.82 -1.18
N GLY A 383 31.08 -6.00 0.13
CA GLY A 383 32.05 -5.68 1.17
C GLY A 383 33.26 -6.60 1.23
N LYS A 384 34.35 -6.27 0.53
CA LYS A 384 35.70 -6.79 0.86
C LYS A 384 36.19 -6.15 2.16
N GLY A 385 35.67 -6.57 3.31
CA GLY A 385 36.04 -6.00 4.60
C GLY A 385 35.43 -6.68 5.84
N ALA A 386 34.28 -7.32 5.72
CA ALA A 386 33.68 -8.14 6.78
C ALA A 386 33.48 -9.57 6.26
N LYS A 387 33.83 -10.56 7.08
CA LYS A 387 33.32 -11.93 6.92
C LYS A 387 32.00 -12.01 7.69
N GLU A 388 30.92 -11.63 7.03
CA GLU A 388 29.60 -12.20 7.31
C GLU A 388 29.41 -13.35 6.30
N ASP A 389 28.82 -14.46 6.73
CA ASP A 389 28.87 -15.71 5.97
C ASP A 389 28.00 -15.67 4.70
N GLU A 390 28.57 -16.04 3.54
CA GLU A 390 27.95 -15.90 2.21
C GLU A 390 26.81 -16.91 1.90
N GLU A 391 26.04 -17.33 2.90
CA GLU A 391 24.75 -18.04 2.72
C GLU A 391 23.53 -17.25 3.26
N GLY A 392 23.72 -16.02 3.74
CA GLY A 392 22.63 -15.11 4.10
C GLY A 392 22.03 -14.35 2.92
N ASP A 393 20.77 -14.61 2.56
CA ASP A 393 20.01 -13.75 1.64
C ASP A 393 19.93 -12.31 2.19
N SER A 394 20.08 -11.34 1.29
CA SER A 394 20.18 -9.91 1.58
C SER A 394 19.00 -9.35 2.37
N LYS A 395 19.13 -9.37 3.71
CA LYS A 395 18.11 -8.92 4.66
C LYS A 395 17.58 -7.53 4.29
N LYS A 396 16.34 -7.47 3.83
CA LYS A 396 15.58 -6.21 3.76
C LYS A 396 15.46 -5.66 5.17
N LYS A 397 16.14 -4.54 5.46
CA LYS A 397 15.94 -3.80 6.72
C LYS A 397 14.46 -3.44 6.87
N ASP A 398 13.97 -3.57 8.10
CA ASP A 398 12.53 -3.61 8.33
C ASP A 398 11.82 -2.28 8.08
N LYS A 399 10.59 -2.40 7.55
CA LYS A 399 9.67 -1.27 7.39
C LYS A 399 9.36 -0.71 8.78
N PHE A 400 9.44 0.60 8.92
CA PHE A 400 8.96 1.29 10.12
C PHE A 400 7.46 1.61 10.00
N LYS A 401 6.78 1.77 11.14
CA LYS A 401 5.33 1.99 11.17
C LYS A 401 4.93 3.28 10.42
N GLY A 402 4.01 3.13 9.46
CA GLY A 402 3.59 4.18 8.53
C GLY A 402 2.51 5.11 9.09
N GLY A 403 1.52 5.45 8.26
CA GLY A 403 0.40 6.31 8.66
C GLY A 403 -0.49 5.71 9.76
N LEU A 404 -1.58 6.41 10.10
CA LEU A 404 -2.72 5.82 10.79
C LEU A 404 -3.91 5.92 9.85
N VAL A 405 -4.64 4.81 9.68
CA VAL A 405 -5.91 4.77 8.97
C VAL A 405 -6.93 4.21 9.94
N PHE A 406 -7.95 4.99 10.28
CA PHE A 406 -9.03 4.54 11.15
C PHE A 406 -9.85 3.43 10.46
N ASP A 407 -10.39 2.51 11.25
CA ASP A 407 -11.37 1.56 10.76
C ASP A 407 -12.67 2.32 10.40
N PRO A 408 -13.16 2.20 9.15
CA PRO A 408 -14.33 2.93 8.72
C PRO A 408 -15.59 2.35 9.35
N GLU A 409 -16.49 3.23 9.75
CA GLU A 409 -17.88 2.88 9.96
C GLU A 409 -18.49 2.54 8.57
N LYS A 410 -18.69 1.24 8.29
CA LYS A 410 -19.20 0.79 6.99
C LYS A 410 -20.68 1.18 6.84
N GLY A 411 -21.06 1.76 5.71
CA GLY A 411 -22.45 2.08 5.43
C GLY A 411 -22.68 3.04 4.28
N LEU A 412 -23.95 3.31 3.99
CA LEU A 412 -24.42 4.43 3.18
C LEU A 412 -24.76 5.60 4.12
N TYR A 413 -24.20 6.77 3.85
CA TYR A 413 -24.51 8.01 4.56
C TYR A 413 -25.23 8.97 3.61
N ASP A 414 -26.51 9.22 3.87
CA ASP A 414 -27.36 10.08 3.04
C ASP A 414 -27.35 11.58 3.41
N LYS A 415 -26.56 11.94 4.43
CA LYS A 415 -26.36 13.31 4.94
C LYS A 415 -24.97 13.84 4.60
N PHE A 416 -24.79 15.16 4.72
CA PHE A 416 -23.54 15.81 4.36
C PHE A 416 -22.35 15.34 5.21
N VAL A 417 -21.31 14.85 4.51
CA VAL A 417 -20.02 14.46 5.08
C VAL A 417 -18.95 15.45 4.63
N LEU A 418 -18.19 15.96 5.59
CA LEU A 418 -17.08 16.89 5.40
C LEU A 418 -15.77 16.11 5.34
N VAL A 419 -14.97 16.31 4.30
CA VAL A 419 -13.59 15.82 4.23
C VAL A 419 -12.65 16.95 4.66
N MET A 420 -12.06 16.81 5.83
CA MET A 420 -11.09 17.75 6.38
C MET A 420 -9.68 17.19 6.17
N ASP A 421 -8.81 17.90 5.45
CA ASP A 421 -7.46 17.45 5.09
C ASP A 421 -6.37 18.37 5.66
N PHE A 422 -5.24 17.79 6.09
CA PHE A 422 -4.07 18.53 6.56
C PHE A 422 -3.13 18.92 5.41
N ASN A 423 -3.06 20.23 5.14
CA ASN A 423 -2.27 20.80 4.06
C ASN A 423 -0.80 20.33 4.08
N SER A 424 -0.51 19.30 3.27
CA SER A 424 0.81 18.67 3.15
C SER A 424 1.34 18.20 4.52
N LEU A 425 0.62 17.30 5.20
CA LEU A 425 0.85 16.85 6.58
C LEU A 425 2.34 16.66 6.96
N TYR A 426 3.07 15.73 6.32
CA TYR A 426 4.45 15.44 6.72
C TYR A 426 5.41 16.62 6.52
N PRO A 427 5.42 17.34 5.37
CA PRO A 427 6.11 18.63 5.24
C PRO A 427 5.77 19.64 6.34
N SER A 428 4.51 19.72 6.78
CA SER A 428 4.06 20.64 7.83
C SER A 428 4.50 20.18 9.23
N ILE A 429 4.44 18.87 9.54
CA ILE A 429 4.96 18.26 10.77
C ILE A 429 6.47 18.51 10.94
N ILE A 430 7.24 18.35 9.86
CA ILE A 430 8.69 18.58 9.87
C ILE A 430 9.01 20.04 10.24
N GLN A 431 8.21 21.00 9.77
CA GLN A 431 8.35 22.42 10.12
C GLN A 431 7.88 22.72 11.55
N GLU A 432 6.76 22.14 11.97
CA GLU A 432 6.13 22.40 13.27
C GLU A 432 7.03 21.94 14.43
N PHE A 433 7.53 20.71 14.36
CA PHE A 433 8.37 20.07 15.39
C PHE A 433 9.87 20.13 15.08
N ASN A 434 10.30 20.99 14.14
CA ASN A 434 11.71 21.24 13.80
C ASN A 434 12.53 19.96 13.50
N ILE A 435 11.95 18.98 12.80
CA ILE A 435 12.55 17.66 12.57
C ILE A 435 13.69 17.79 11.54
N CYS A 436 14.95 17.59 11.95
CA CYS A 436 16.10 17.68 11.07
C CYS A 436 17.23 16.74 11.51
N PHE A 437 18.10 16.38 10.55
CA PHE A 437 19.40 15.74 10.78
C PHE A 437 20.28 16.50 11.79
N THR A 438 20.03 17.81 11.97
CA THR A 438 20.82 18.75 12.77
C THR A 438 20.19 19.11 14.12
N THR A 439 19.01 18.57 14.45
CA THR A 439 18.23 18.98 15.64
C THR A 439 17.74 17.81 16.49
N VAL A 440 17.29 16.73 15.85
CA VAL A 440 16.84 15.50 16.50
C VAL A 440 18.06 14.66 16.88
N ASP A 441 18.19 14.34 18.17
CA ASP A 441 19.17 13.36 18.63
C ASP A 441 18.74 11.95 18.18
N ARG A 442 19.74 11.15 17.80
CA ARG A 442 19.61 9.83 17.19
C ARG A 442 20.51 8.79 17.89
N THR A 443 21.03 9.13 19.06
CA THR A 443 21.88 8.26 19.88
C THR A 443 21.12 7.07 20.47
N ALA A 444 19.95 7.32 21.11
CA ALA A 444 19.14 6.25 21.71
C ALA A 444 18.65 5.21 20.69
N THR A 445 18.30 5.67 19.47
CA THR A 445 17.92 4.80 18.33
C THR A 445 19.08 4.05 17.66
N LEU A 446 20.25 3.97 18.33
CA LEU A 446 21.33 3.03 18.03
C LEU A 446 21.34 1.83 18.99
N GLU A 447 20.64 1.91 20.13
CA GLU A 447 20.56 0.87 21.15
C GLU A 447 19.22 0.09 21.07
N ASP A 448 18.13 0.75 20.70
CA ASP A 448 16.83 0.14 20.36
C ASP A 448 16.35 0.63 18.98
N GLU A 449 15.96 -0.30 18.08
CA GLU A 449 15.40 0.07 16.77
C GLU A 449 13.90 0.40 16.81
N GLU A 450 13.16 0.13 17.89
CA GLU A 450 11.73 0.48 18.01
C GLU A 450 11.46 1.82 18.72
N GLU A 451 12.45 2.39 19.42
CA GLU A 451 12.29 3.65 20.13
C GLU A 451 12.02 4.85 19.18
N VAL A 452 11.17 5.77 19.63
CA VAL A 452 10.82 6.99 18.90
C VAL A 452 11.63 8.16 19.48
N PRO A 453 12.48 8.87 18.70
CA PRO A 453 13.23 10.01 19.20
C PRO A 453 12.34 11.13 19.74
N GLU A 454 12.80 11.83 20.77
CA GLU A 454 12.10 13.00 21.29
C GLU A 454 12.09 14.18 20.30
N VAL A 455 11.10 15.08 20.48
CA VAL A 455 11.01 16.33 19.71
C VAL A 455 12.03 17.34 20.23
N PRO A 456 12.83 17.99 19.36
CA PRO A 456 13.80 19.00 19.78
C PRO A 456 13.10 20.26 20.33
N VAL A 457 13.43 20.62 21.57
CA VAL A 457 12.93 21.80 22.30
C VAL A 457 14.00 22.90 22.32
N ASP A 458 13.60 24.17 22.21
CA ASP A 458 14.44 25.37 22.35
C ASP A 458 15.73 25.42 21.49
N GLN A 459 15.66 24.86 20.27
CA GLN A 459 16.74 24.92 19.28
C GLN A 459 16.41 25.86 18.11
N GLU A 460 17.46 26.34 17.42
CA GLU A 460 17.30 27.00 16.11
C GLU A 460 16.66 26.07 15.07
N GLN A 461 15.98 26.67 14.08
CA GLN A 461 15.34 25.90 13.01
C GLN A 461 16.39 25.21 12.12
N GLY A 462 16.28 23.90 11.95
CA GLY A 462 17.19 23.08 11.14
C GLY A 462 17.07 23.33 9.64
N ILE A 463 18.05 22.81 8.87
CA ILE A 463 18.14 22.98 7.41
C ILE A 463 16.92 22.40 6.69
N LEU A 464 16.48 21.19 7.04
CA LEU A 464 15.34 20.53 6.39
C LEU A 464 14.01 21.29 6.61
N PRO A 465 13.65 21.70 7.85
CA PRO A 465 12.52 22.59 8.10
C PRO A 465 12.60 23.93 7.37
N LYS A 466 13.78 24.59 7.33
CA LYS A 466 13.99 25.85 6.58
C LYS A 466 13.71 25.66 5.07
N LEU A 467 14.31 24.64 4.46
CA LEU A 467 14.11 24.28 3.05
C LEU A 467 12.63 24.02 2.72
N ILE A 468 11.93 23.24 3.53
CA ILE A 468 10.51 22.94 3.29
C ILE A 468 9.66 24.21 3.44
N ALA A 469 9.94 25.07 4.42
CA ALA A 469 9.28 26.37 4.55
C ALA A 469 9.46 27.26 3.30
N THR A 470 10.66 27.27 2.71
CA THR A 470 10.92 27.98 1.44
C THR A 470 10.10 27.39 0.28
N LEU A 471 10.03 26.07 0.14
CA LEU A 471 9.23 25.40 -0.90
C LEU A 471 7.72 25.70 -0.74
N VAL A 472 7.19 25.61 0.48
CA VAL A 472 5.78 25.87 0.80
C VAL A 472 5.45 27.36 0.62
N SER A 473 6.32 28.27 1.05
CA SER A 473 6.17 29.72 0.85
C SER A 473 6.10 30.08 -0.63
N ARG A 474 7.04 29.58 -1.44
CA ARG A 474 7.04 29.77 -2.91
C ARG A 474 5.79 29.16 -3.55
N ARG A 475 5.29 28.01 -3.06
CA ARG A 475 4.03 27.43 -3.55
C ARG A 475 2.81 28.28 -3.21
N LYS A 476 2.74 28.87 -2.00
CA LYS A 476 1.68 29.82 -1.61
C LYS A 476 1.73 31.10 -2.46
N GLN A 477 2.92 31.59 -2.82
CA GLN A 477 3.10 32.73 -3.74
C GLN A 477 2.61 32.42 -5.16
N VAL A 478 3.04 31.30 -5.77
CA VAL A 478 2.61 30.90 -7.12
C VAL A 478 1.09 30.67 -7.18
N LYS A 479 0.50 30.00 -6.17
CA LYS A 479 -0.96 29.88 -6.05
C LYS A 479 -1.69 31.22 -5.82
N SER A 480 -0.99 32.29 -5.42
CA SER A 480 -1.57 33.64 -5.35
C SER A 480 -1.57 34.33 -6.70
N LEU A 481 -0.55 34.13 -7.54
CA LEU A 481 -0.52 34.63 -8.92
C LEU A 481 -1.62 33.98 -9.77
N MET A 482 -1.86 32.67 -9.60
CA MET A 482 -2.95 31.93 -10.26
C MET A 482 -4.37 32.42 -9.89
N LYS A 483 -4.52 33.35 -8.95
CA LYS A 483 -5.81 33.98 -8.60
C LYS A 483 -5.99 35.36 -9.24
N ASP A 484 -4.99 35.88 -9.96
CA ASP A 484 -5.11 37.13 -10.69
C ASP A 484 -6.04 36.95 -11.90
N LYS A 485 -6.96 37.90 -12.08
CA LYS A 485 -7.94 37.90 -13.17
C LYS A 485 -7.37 38.46 -14.49
N THR A 486 -6.15 39.00 -14.46
CA THR A 486 -5.43 39.52 -15.64
C THR A 486 -4.45 38.53 -16.25
N ALA A 487 -4.28 37.35 -15.64
CA ALA A 487 -3.36 36.31 -16.09
C ALA A 487 -3.73 35.72 -17.45
N THR A 488 -2.75 35.52 -18.33
CA THR A 488 -2.98 34.86 -19.63
C THR A 488 -3.07 33.32 -19.47
N PRO A 489 -3.67 32.59 -20.43
CA PRO A 489 -3.72 31.13 -20.39
C PRO A 489 -2.34 30.47 -20.28
N GLU A 490 -1.33 31.04 -20.95
CA GLU A 490 0.06 30.57 -20.92
C GLU A 490 0.72 30.80 -19.56
N GLN A 491 0.43 31.95 -18.92
CA GLN A 491 0.88 32.25 -17.56
C GLN A 491 0.24 31.28 -16.55
N LEU A 492 -1.07 31.05 -16.64
CA LEU A 492 -1.79 30.12 -15.78
C LEU A 492 -1.25 28.69 -15.91
N ALA A 493 -1.01 28.20 -17.13
CA ALA A 493 -0.39 26.90 -17.37
C ALA A 493 1.04 26.83 -16.79
N THR A 494 1.86 27.87 -17.01
CA THR A 494 3.22 27.96 -16.49
C THR A 494 3.26 27.97 -14.95
N TRP A 495 2.31 28.65 -14.31
CA TRP A 495 2.20 28.71 -12.86
C TRP A 495 1.64 27.41 -12.27
N ASP A 496 0.74 26.70 -12.95
CA ASP A 496 0.30 25.38 -12.49
C ASP A 496 1.45 24.36 -12.51
N ILE A 497 2.22 24.32 -13.61
CA ILE A 497 3.44 23.51 -13.72
C ILE A 497 4.41 23.82 -12.56
N LYS A 498 4.56 25.11 -12.19
CA LYS A 498 5.38 25.55 -11.05
C LYS A 498 4.80 25.13 -9.68
N GLN A 499 3.49 25.26 -9.43
CA GLN A 499 2.91 24.84 -8.14
C GLN A 499 2.88 23.31 -7.99
N LEU A 500 2.72 22.57 -9.08
CA LEU A 500 2.80 21.11 -9.13
C LEU A 500 4.24 20.64 -8.87
N ALA A 501 5.23 21.22 -9.53
CA ALA A 501 6.64 20.93 -9.28
C ALA A 501 7.01 21.16 -7.80
N LEU A 502 6.52 22.25 -7.20
CA LEU A 502 6.69 22.53 -5.76
C LEU A 502 5.92 21.54 -4.86
N LYS A 503 4.69 21.10 -5.20
CA LYS A 503 3.97 20.02 -4.47
C LYS A 503 4.81 18.75 -4.42
N LEU A 504 5.21 18.27 -5.60
CA LEU A 504 5.93 17.00 -5.79
C LEU A 504 7.32 17.03 -5.09
N THR A 505 7.96 18.20 -5.04
CA THR A 505 9.26 18.37 -4.37
C THR A 505 9.12 18.48 -2.85
N ALA A 506 8.15 19.23 -2.33
CA ALA A 506 7.93 19.35 -0.88
C ALA A 506 7.53 18.00 -0.26
N ASN A 507 6.56 17.30 -0.86
CA ASN A 507 6.18 15.95 -0.46
C ASN A 507 7.34 14.95 -0.68
N SER A 508 8.21 15.23 -1.67
CA SER A 508 9.52 14.60 -1.93
C SER A 508 10.31 14.20 -0.68
N MET A 509 10.44 15.18 0.21
CA MET A 509 11.49 15.20 1.22
C MET A 509 11.33 14.09 2.27
N TYR A 510 10.10 13.83 2.74
CA TYR A 510 9.83 12.78 3.72
C TYR A 510 10.20 11.39 3.20
N GLY A 511 9.82 11.07 1.94
CA GLY A 511 10.10 9.75 1.35
C GLY A 511 11.60 9.44 1.33
N CYS A 512 12.45 10.45 1.11
CA CYS A 512 13.90 10.28 1.08
C CYS A 512 14.56 10.12 2.47
N LEU A 513 13.84 10.36 3.57
CA LEU A 513 14.26 9.98 4.92
C LEU A 513 14.00 8.49 5.19
N GLY A 514 12.87 7.96 4.68
CA GLY A 514 12.46 6.56 4.85
C GLY A 514 13.05 5.57 3.83
N TYR A 515 13.47 6.04 2.65
CA TYR A 515 14.00 5.21 1.57
C TYR A 515 15.41 4.67 1.89
N THR A 516 15.56 3.36 2.01
CA THR A 516 16.81 2.70 2.46
C THR A 516 17.99 2.85 1.50
N LYS A 517 17.74 3.02 0.20
CA LYS A 517 18.79 3.31 -0.82
C LYS A 517 19.07 4.83 -0.95
N SER A 518 18.49 5.69 -0.10
CA SER A 518 18.74 7.14 -0.08
C SER A 518 20.10 7.47 0.52
N ARG A 519 20.84 8.37 -0.13
CA ARG A 519 22.07 8.95 0.44
C ARG A 519 21.82 9.72 1.75
N PHE A 520 20.59 10.19 1.97
CA PHE A 520 20.16 10.90 3.16
C PHE A 520 19.13 10.08 3.97
N TYR A 521 19.21 8.75 3.90
CA TYR A 521 18.39 7.84 4.71
C TYR A 521 18.56 8.14 6.21
N ALA A 522 17.43 8.29 6.91
CA ALA A 522 17.39 8.63 8.33
C ALA A 522 16.09 8.12 8.96
N ARG A 523 15.99 6.79 9.12
CA ARG A 523 14.86 6.08 9.75
C ARG A 523 14.32 6.76 11.03
N PRO A 524 15.13 7.23 12.00
CA PRO A 524 14.60 7.87 13.20
C PRO A 524 13.80 9.16 12.92
N LEU A 525 14.19 9.95 11.91
CA LEU A 525 13.46 11.15 11.50
C LEU A 525 12.12 10.79 10.84
N ALA A 526 12.11 9.73 10.02
CA ALA A 526 10.90 9.23 9.39
C ALA A 526 9.92 8.64 10.43
N VAL A 527 10.42 7.87 11.39
CA VAL A 527 9.66 7.33 12.54
C VAL A 527 9.03 8.43 13.38
N LEU A 528 9.78 9.48 13.74
CA LEU A 528 9.24 10.63 14.48
C LEU A 528 8.18 11.38 13.65
N THR A 529 8.41 11.56 12.34
CA THR A 529 7.44 12.21 11.44
C THR A 529 6.12 11.43 11.37
N THR A 530 6.16 10.10 11.20
CA THR A 530 4.92 9.30 11.19
C THR A 530 4.29 9.21 12.58
N TYR A 531 5.07 9.10 13.65
CA TYR A 531 4.56 9.12 15.03
C TYR A 531 3.74 10.38 15.30
N LYS A 532 4.26 11.57 14.98
CA LYS A 532 3.51 12.82 15.12
C LYS A 532 2.28 12.88 14.21
N GLY A 533 2.32 12.32 13.01
CA GLY A 533 1.13 12.19 12.15
C GLY A 533 0.01 11.38 12.82
N ARG A 534 0.35 10.21 13.38
CA ARG A 534 -0.61 9.35 14.09
C ARG A 534 -1.16 9.99 15.38
N GLU A 535 -0.35 10.80 16.07
CA GLU A 535 -0.76 11.57 17.25
C GLU A 535 -1.73 12.71 16.89
N ILE A 536 -1.39 13.50 15.87
CA ILE A 536 -2.23 14.59 15.34
C ILE A 536 -3.59 14.06 14.88
N LEU A 537 -3.61 12.94 14.13
CA LEU A 537 -4.86 12.38 13.60
C LEU A 537 -5.79 11.90 14.72
N ARG A 538 -5.25 11.25 15.77
CA ARG A 538 -6.04 10.87 16.97
C ARG A 538 -6.57 12.09 17.70
N SER A 539 -5.73 13.09 17.99
CA SER A 539 -6.19 14.29 18.69
C SER A 539 -7.21 15.10 17.87
N THR A 540 -7.18 14.99 16.54
CA THR A 540 -8.18 15.57 15.63
C THR A 540 -9.51 14.81 15.69
N LYS A 541 -9.48 13.47 15.76
CA LYS A 541 -10.68 12.64 15.99
C LYS A 541 -11.32 12.92 17.36
N GLU A 542 -10.53 12.87 18.43
CA GLU A 542 -10.96 13.22 19.80
C GLU A 542 -11.61 14.64 19.85
N LEU A 543 -11.06 15.59 19.08
CA LEU A 543 -11.56 16.96 19.02
C LEU A 543 -12.89 17.10 18.26
N ALA A 544 -13.17 16.21 17.30
CA ALA A 544 -14.47 16.13 16.62
C ALA A 544 -15.52 15.48 17.53
N GLU A 545 -15.17 14.34 18.14
CA GLU A 545 -16.05 13.60 19.07
C GLU A 545 -16.42 14.46 20.29
N SER A 546 -15.49 15.26 20.83
CA SER A 546 -15.75 16.23 21.91
C SER A 546 -16.74 17.36 21.53
N ARG A 547 -17.08 17.52 20.25
CA ARG A 547 -18.12 18.43 19.73
C ARG A 547 -19.37 17.71 19.24
N ALA A 548 -19.53 16.43 19.57
CA ALA A 548 -20.59 15.55 19.06
C ALA A 548 -20.61 15.44 17.51
N LEU A 549 -19.44 15.58 16.87
CA LEU A 549 -19.25 15.32 15.44
C LEU A 549 -18.72 13.90 15.24
N GLN A 550 -19.44 13.09 14.46
CA GLN A 550 -19.14 11.69 14.21
C GLN A 550 -18.05 11.54 13.14
N VAL A 551 -16.91 10.91 13.49
CA VAL A 551 -15.79 10.67 12.57
C VAL A 551 -15.91 9.27 11.96
N ILE A 552 -16.57 9.21 10.79
CA ILE A 552 -16.94 7.95 10.12
C ILE A 552 -15.74 7.24 9.47
N TYR A 553 -14.69 8.00 9.12
CA TYR A 553 -13.43 7.49 8.58
C TYR A 553 -12.31 8.52 8.80
N GLY A 554 -11.07 8.08 8.66
CA GLY A 554 -9.93 8.97 8.43
C GLY A 554 -8.74 8.20 7.90
N ASP A 555 -8.03 8.82 6.97
CA ASP A 555 -6.78 8.35 6.42
C ASP A 555 -5.59 9.11 7.03
N THR A 556 -4.38 8.86 6.54
CA THR A 556 -3.11 9.34 7.08
C THR A 556 -3.10 10.84 7.43
N ASP A 557 -3.72 11.66 6.60
CA ASP A 557 -3.76 13.13 6.65
C ASP A 557 -5.17 13.74 6.64
N SER A 558 -6.23 12.93 6.54
CA SER A 558 -7.62 13.43 6.42
C SER A 558 -8.60 12.75 7.37
N VAL A 559 -9.64 13.47 7.80
CA VAL A 559 -10.78 12.93 8.56
C VAL A 559 -12.10 13.22 7.85
N MET A 560 -12.98 12.21 7.80
CA MET A 560 -14.32 12.32 7.25
C MET A 560 -15.33 12.43 8.40
N ILE A 561 -16.04 13.55 8.44
CA ILE A 561 -16.94 13.91 9.53
C ILE A 561 -18.37 13.95 8.99
N ASN A 562 -19.25 13.13 9.54
CA ASN A 562 -20.69 13.26 9.32
C ASN A 562 -21.17 14.53 10.04
N ALA A 563 -21.53 15.56 9.27
CA ALA A 563 -22.03 16.82 9.81
C ALA A 563 -23.50 16.74 10.27
N ASN A 564 -24.20 15.63 9.97
CA ASN A 564 -25.58 15.34 10.36
C ASN A 564 -26.63 16.37 9.90
N VAL A 565 -26.26 17.24 8.95
CA VAL A 565 -27.12 18.28 8.35
C VAL A 565 -27.58 17.90 6.94
N GLU A 566 -28.69 18.50 6.53
CA GLU A 566 -29.33 18.32 5.22
C GLU A 566 -29.12 19.53 4.28
N ASN A 567 -28.36 20.54 4.72
CA ASN A 567 -28.15 21.79 3.99
C ASN A 567 -26.66 22.12 3.84
N VAL A 568 -26.23 22.39 2.60
CA VAL A 568 -24.85 22.71 2.22
C VAL A 568 -24.30 23.89 3.01
N ALA A 569 -25.11 24.94 3.20
CA ALA A 569 -24.69 26.15 3.88
C ALA A 569 -24.37 25.92 5.37
N ASP A 570 -25.00 24.92 6.00
CA ASP A 570 -24.77 24.58 7.40
C ASP A 570 -23.59 23.60 7.55
N ALA A 571 -23.38 22.70 6.58
CA ALA A 571 -22.19 21.86 6.50
C ALA A 571 -20.91 22.71 6.43
N PHE A 572 -20.89 23.75 5.60
CA PHE A 572 -19.75 24.68 5.54
C PHE A 572 -19.52 25.48 6.83
N LYS A 573 -20.56 25.78 7.63
CA LYS A 573 -20.38 26.40 8.96
C LYS A 573 -19.69 25.44 9.92
N VAL A 574 -20.20 24.21 10.03
CA VAL A 574 -19.61 23.16 10.88
C VAL A 574 -18.15 22.91 10.50
N GLY A 575 -17.84 22.79 9.20
CA GLY A 575 -16.48 22.64 8.71
C GLY A 575 -15.58 23.85 9.03
N ALA A 576 -16.09 25.08 8.90
CA ALA A 576 -15.32 26.28 9.22
C ALA A 576 -15.04 26.44 10.73
N GLU A 577 -15.99 26.08 11.59
CA GLU A 577 -15.82 26.08 13.05
C GLU A 577 -14.85 24.98 13.51
N PHE A 578 -14.98 23.76 12.98
CA PHE A 578 -14.07 22.66 13.27
C PHE A 578 -12.64 22.97 12.80
N ARG A 579 -12.49 23.48 11.56
CA ARG A 579 -11.21 23.96 11.02
C ARG A 579 -10.54 24.97 11.93
N LYS A 580 -11.29 25.95 12.42
CA LYS A 580 -10.77 26.96 13.37
C LYS A 580 -10.28 26.27 14.65
N ALA A 581 -11.07 25.39 15.24
CA ALA A 581 -10.73 24.69 16.47
C ALA A 581 -9.50 23.76 16.36
N VAL A 582 -9.26 23.16 15.20
CA VAL A 582 -8.04 22.39 14.91
C VAL A 582 -6.84 23.33 14.74
N ASN A 583 -6.97 24.37 13.91
CA ASN A 583 -5.88 25.28 13.57
C ASN A 583 -5.46 26.20 14.74
N GLU A 584 -6.30 26.36 15.77
CA GLU A 584 -5.93 27.02 17.02
C GLU A 584 -5.01 26.16 17.93
N ARG A 585 -4.85 24.85 17.67
CA ARG A 585 -3.94 23.96 18.43
C ARG A 585 -2.49 23.97 17.92
N TYR A 586 -2.26 24.41 16.70
CA TYR A 586 -0.95 24.33 16.03
C TYR A 586 -0.48 25.72 15.57
N ARG A 587 0.83 25.85 15.29
CA ARG A 587 1.46 27.11 14.86
C ARG A 587 1.60 27.20 13.35
N LEU A 588 1.97 26.10 12.68
CA LEU A 588 2.20 26.04 11.22
C LEU A 588 1.34 25.01 10.47
N LEU A 589 0.76 24.04 11.18
CA LEU A 589 -0.08 23.00 10.60
C LEU A 589 -1.51 23.53 10.38
N GLU A 590 -1.99 23.46 9.14
CA GLU A 590 -3.29 23.98 8.70
C GLU A 590 -4.16 22.85 8.14
N ILE A 591 -5.24 22.47 8.83
CA ILE A 591 -6.34 21.70 8.24
C ILE A 591 -7.22 22.64 7.40
N ASP A 592 -7.84 22.13 6.34
CA ASP A 592 -8.91 22.85 5.60
C ASP A 592 -10.00 21.87 5.12
N ILE A 593 -11.10 22.40 4.58
CA ILE A 593 -12.13 21.60 3.91
C ILE A 593 -11.63 21.29 2.49
N ASP A 594 -11.37 20.02 2.17
CA ASP A 594 -10.97 19.60 0.81
C ASP A 594 -12.21 19.28 -0.04
N ASN A 595 -13.15 18.49 0.50
CA ASN A 595 -14.38 18.09 -0.20
C ASN A 595 -15.61 18.11 0.72
N VAL A 596 -16.79 18.27 0.11
CA VAL A 596 -18.09 18.13 0.78
C VAL A 596 -18.91 17.11 0.01
N PHE A 597 -19.14 15.95 0.62
CA PHE A 597 -19.92 14.87 0.03
C PHE A 597 -21.39 14.99 0.42
N ARG A 598 -22.30 15.00 -0.55
CA ARG A 598 -23.76 14.97 -0.33
C ARG A 598 -24.24 13.61 0.15
N ARG A 599 -23.68 12.54 -0.42
CA ARG A 599 -23.84 11.15 0.01
C ARG A 599 -22.51 10.41 -0.14
N ILE A 600 -22.26 9.40 0.69
CA ILE A 600 -21.09 8.51 0.58
C ILE A 600 -21.45 7.06 0.95
N LEU A 601 -21.05 6.12 0.09
CA LEU A 601 -20.99 4.69 0.37
C LEU A 601 -19.55 4.34 0.80
N LEU A 602 -19.38 3.91 2.04
CA LEU A 602 -18.11 3.61 2.67
C LEU A 602 -18.02 2.11 2.98
N GLN A 603 -17.06 1.40 2.38
CA GLN A 603 -16.99 -0.08 2.43
C GLN A 603 -15.83 -0.61 3.28
N ALA A 604 -14.65 -0.01 3.13
CA ALA A 604 -13.41 -0.45 3.79
C ALA A 604 -12.33 0.65 3.69
N LYS A 605 -11.19 0.45 4.36
CA LYS A 605 -10.03 1.35 4.30
C LYS A 605 -9.66 1.65 2.84
N LYS A 606 -9.52 2.94 2.52
CA LYS A 606 -9.31 3.48 1.16
C LYS A 606 -10.34 3.06 0.10
N LYS A 607 -11.56 2.63 0.49
CA LYS A 607 -12.60 2.10 -0.42
C LYS A 607 -13.96 2.75 -0.18
N TYR A 608 -14.27 3.75 -1.00
CA TYR A 608 -15.53 4.50 -0.95
C TYR A 608 -15.95 5.07 -2.30
N ALA A 609 -17.22 5.43 -2.41
CA ALA A 609 -17.79 6.22 -3.49
C ALA A 609 -18.69 7.31 -2.93
N ALA A 610 -18.62 8.52 -3.47
CA ALA A 610 -19.33 9.68 -2.94
C ALA A 610 -19.82 10.62 -4.05
N ILE A 611 -20.85 11.42 -3.76
CA ILE A 611 -21.28 12.54 -4.59
C ILE A 611 -20.65 13.81 -4.03
N ASN A 612 -19.61 14.31 -4.70
CA ASN A 612 -18.84 15.48 -4.28
C ASN A 612 -19.44 16.77 -4.86
N LEU A 613 -19.57 17.82 -4.03
CA LEU A 613 -20.06 19.14 -4.42
C LEU A 613 -18.92 20.05 -4.88
N VAL A 614 -18.73 20.16 -6.20
CA VAL A 614 -17.72 21.03 -6.80
C VAL A 614 -18.35 22.40 -7.11
N GLU A 615 -17.82 23.48 -6.53
CA GLU A 615 -18.27 24.83 -6.91
C GLU A 615 -17.78 25.20 -8.32
N ASN A 616 -18.70 25.63 -9.18
CA ASN A 616 -18.43 26.15 -10.51
C ASN A 616 -19.31 27.37 -10.77
N ASN A 617 -18.69 28.54 -10.97
CA ASN A 617 -19.37 29.83 -11.21
C ASN A 617 -20.48 30.17 -10.18
N GLY A 618 -20.25 29.89 -8.89
CA GLY A 618 -21.20 30.16 -7.82
C GLY A 618 -22.38 29.18 -7.72
N LYS A 619 -22.31 28.03 -8.41
CA LYS A 619 -23.23 26.91 -8.24
C LYS A 619 -22.46 25.64 -7.90
N TYR A 620 -22.99 24.83 -6.98
CA TYR A 620 -22.45 23.50 -6.73
C TYR A 620 -22.93 22.54 -7.83
N ILE A 621 -21.98 21.80 -8.40
CA ILE A 621 -22.23 20.71 -9.35
C ILE A 621 -21.88 19.40 -8.65
N GLU A 622 -22.82 18.44 -8.71
CA GLU A 622 -22.63 17.10 -8.19
C GLU A 622 -21.74 16.29 -9.14
N LYS A 623 -20.69 15.69 -8.58
CA LYS A 623 -19.71 14.88 -9.32
C LYS A 623 -19.44 13.60 -8.54
N MET A 624 -19.70 12.44 -9.14
CA MET A 624 -19.35 11.17 -8.52
C MET A 624 -17.82 11.02 -8.42
N GLU A 625 -17.36 10.67 -7.24
CA GLU A 625 -15.97 10.38 -6.92
C GLU A 625 -15.86 8.96 -6.36
N VAL A 626 -14.87 8.19 -6.84
CA VAL A 626 -14.72 6.76 -6.52
C VAL A 626 -13.27 6.44 -6.26
N LYS A 627 -12.98 5.92 -5.06
CA LYS A 627 -11.62 5.69 -4.54
C LYS A 627 -11.47 4.25 -4.07
N GLY A 628 -10.41 3.59 -4.52
CA GLY A 628 -10.05 2.19 -4.23
C GLY A 628 -11.04 1.08 -4.62
N LEU A 629 -12.27 1.42 -5.03
CA LEU A 629 -13.26 0.44 -5.50
C LEU A 629 -12.80 -0.26 -6.78
N ASP A 630 -13.29 -1.49 -6.97
CA ASP A 630 -12.77 -2.41 -7.99
C ASP A 630 -12.88 -1.88 -9.43
N MET A 631 -13.83 -0.99 -9.71
CA MET A 631 -13.95 -0.34 -11.03
C MET A 631 -12.75 0.52 -11.43
N LYS A 632 -11.90 0.94 -10.48
CA LYS A 632 -10.64 1.66 -10.76
C LYS A 632 -9.46 0.71 -11.02
N ARG A 633 -9.60 -0.59 -10.78
CA ARG A 633 -8.53 -1.58 -10.97
C ARG A 633 -8.47 -2.08 -12.42
N ARG A 634 -7.27 -2.17 -12.98
CA ARG A 634 -7.01 -2.76 -14.32
C ARG A 634 -7.42 -4.24 -14.44
N GLU A 635 -7.47 -4.95 -13.32
CA GLU A 635 -7.75 -6.39 -13.17
C GLU A 635 -9.25 -6.76 -13.34
N TYR A 636 -10.13 -5.75 -13.37
CA TYR A 636 -11.55 -5.92 -13.66
C TYR A 636 -11.88 -5.45 -15.09
N CYS A 637 -12.67 -6.24 -15.81
CA CYS A 637 -13.04 -5.97 -17.20
C CYS A 637 -13.93 -4.72 -17.35
N GLY A 638 -13.99 -4.18 -18.57
CA GLY A 638 -14.82 -3.01 -18.89
C GLY A 638 -16.30 -3.18 -18.51
N LEU A 639 -16.87 -4.36 -18.73
CA LEU A 639 -18.26 -4.68 -18.35
C LEU A 639 -18.47 -4.60 -16.83
N SER A 640 -17.53 -5.14 -16.03
CA SER A 640 -17.60 -5.07 -14.56
C SER A 640 -17.51 -3.62 -14.07
N LYS A 641 -16.70 -2.78 -14.75
CA LYS A 641 -16.58 -1.34 -14.48
C LYS A 641 -17.88 -0.59 -14.78
N GLU A 642 -18.51 -0.86 -15.93
CA GLU A 642 -19.80 -0.27 -16.32
C GLU A 642 -20.93 -0.65 -15.36
N ILE A 643 -21.08 -1.94 -15.04
CA ILE A 643 -22.09 -2.42 -14.09
C ILE A 643 -21.88 -1.77 -12.73
N SER A 644 -20.66 -1.78 -12.21
CA SER A 644 -20.34 -1.18 -10.91
C SER A 644 -20.60 0.34 -10.88
N GLY A 645 -20.38 1.03 -12.00
CA GLY A 645 -20.72 2.45 -12.16
C GLY A 645 -22.23 2.70 -12.06
N LYS A 646 -23.02 2.01 -12.89
CA LYS A 646 -24.50 2.18 -12.86
C LYS A 646 -25.11 1.78 -11.51
N LEU A 647 -24.53 0.79 -10.82
CA LEU A 647 -24.96 0.45 -9.46
C LEU A 647 -24.70 1.59 -8.47
N LEU A 648 -23.54 2.28 -8.56
CA LEU A 648 -23.31 3.49 -7.76
C LEU A 648 -24.25 4.62 -8.14
N ASP A 649 -24.59 4.79 -9.43
CA ASP A 649 -25.54 5.83 -9.86
C ASP A 649 -26.91 5.64 -9.20
N GLU A 650 -27.44 4.41 -9.12
CA GLU A 650 -28.71 4.12 -8.42
C GLU A 650 -28.57 4.23 -6.89
N ILE A 651 -27.48 3.71 -6.28
CA ILE A 651 -27.25 3.76 -4.82
C ILE A 651 -27.09 5.21 -4.31
N LEU A 652 -26.41 6.06 -5.07
CA LEU A 652 -26.14 7.45 -4.69
C LEU A 652 -27.14 8.46 -5.29
N SER A 653 -28.16 7.97 -6.01
CA SER A 653 -29.13 8.75 -6.80
C SER A 653 -29.85 9.88 -6.05
N GLY A 654 -30.10 9.67 -4.75
CA GLY A 654 -30.98 10.51 -3.94
C GLY A 654 -32.34 9.88 -3.65
N GLU A 655 -32.73 8.80 -4.34
CA GLU A 655 -34.04 8.16 -4.22
C GLU A 655 -34.19 7.29 -2.95
N ASP A 656 -35.39 6.72 -2.79
CA ASP A 656 -35.70 5.77 -1.73
C ASP A 656 -34.92 4.45 -1.90
N THR A 657 -34.56 3.82 -0.78
CA THR A 657 -33.72 2.62 -0.77
C THR A 657 -34.42 1.40 -1.39
N GLU A 658 -35.73 1.22 -1.17
CA GLU A 658 -36.47 0.09 -1.75
C GLU A 658 -36.57 0.22 -3.28
N VAL A 659 -36.83 1.45 -3.76
CA VAL A 659 -36.89 1.76 -5.21
C VAL A 659 -35.54 1.53 -5.88
N SER A 660 -34.46 2.02 -5.28
CA SER A 660 -33.10 1.83 -5.79
C SER A 660 -32.71 0.35 -5.83
N ILE A 661 -33.03 -0.42 -4.79
CA ILE A 661 -32.76 -1.87 -4.73
C ILE A 661 -33.55 -2.64 -5.79
N SER A 662 -34.83 -2.30 -6.03
CA SER A 662 -35.61 -2.95 -7.11
C SER A 662 -34.95 -2.74 -8.48
N ARG A 663 -34.55 -1.51 -8.80
CA ARG A 663 -33.86 -1.19 -10.07
C ARG A 663 -32.52 -1.91 -10.20
N ILE A 664 -31.77 -2.01 -9.10
CA ILE A 664 -30.51 -2.77 -9.03
C ILE A 664 -30.76 -4.25 -9.34
N HIS A 665 -31.76 -4.87 -8.71
CA HIS A 665 -32.13 -6.26 -8.96
C HIS A 665 -32.61 -6.50 -10.40
N ASP A 666 -33.43 -5.60 -10.95
CA ASP A 666 -33.90 -5.68 -12.34
C ASP A 666 -32.76 -5.50 -13.35
N TYR A 667 -31.86 -4.55 -13.13
CA TYR A 667 -30.69 -4.36 -13.98
C TYR A 667 -29.70 -5.54 -13.92
N LEU A 668 -29.52 -6.16 -12.74
CA LEU A 668 -28.71 -7.37 -12.60
C LEU A 668 -29.31 -8.57 -13.38
N ARG A 669 -30.64 -8.72 -13.36
CA ARG A 669 -31.36 -9.70 -14.20
C ARG A 669 -31.19 -9.40 -15.69
N GLU A 670 -31.40 -8.15 -16.10
CA GLU A 670 -31.28 -7.69 -17.49
C GLU A 670 -29.87 -7.93 -18.06
N ILE A 671 -28.82 -7.55 -17.32
CA ILE A 671 -27.45 -7.68 -17.80
C ILE A 671 -26.99 -9.14 -17.84
N ALA A 672 -27.42 -9.97 -16.88
CA ALA A 672 -27.12 -11.40 -16.88
C ALA A 672 -27.79 -12.13 -18.07
N ALA A 673 -29.00 -11.73 -18.47
CA ALA A 673 -29.63 -12.21 -19.70
C ALA A 673 -28.82 -11.80 -20.95
N LYS A 674 -28.52 -10.51 -21.11
CA LYS A 674 -27.74 -9.99 -22.25
C LYS A 674 -26.35 -10.61 -22.38
N MET A 675 -25.70 -10.94 -21.27
CA MET A 675 -24.45 -11.70 -21.27
C MET A 675 -24.63 -13.11 -21.85
N ARG A 676 -25.64 -13.85 -21.38
CA ARG A 676 -25.92 -15.23 -21.83
C ARG A 676 -26.39 -15.29 -23.29
N GLU A 677 -27.07 -14.25 -23.76
CA GLU A 677 -27.41 -14.02 -25.18
C GLU A 677 -26.19 -13.65 -26.05
N GLN A 678 -25.00 -13.46 -25.46
CA GLN A 678 -23.78 -12.97 -26.11
C GLN A 678 -23.95 -11.62 -26.86
N SER A 679 -24.94 -10.79 -26.48
CA SER A 679 -25.20 -9.50 -27.13
C SER A 679 -24.20 -8.40 -26.75
N ILE A 680 -23.33 -8.65 -25.77
CA ILE A 680 -22.33 -7.69 -25.27
C ILE A 680 -20.99 -7.87 -26.03
N PRO A 681 -20.42 -6.81 -26.64
CA PRO A 681 -19.19 -6.90 -27.40
C PRO A 681 -17.99 -7.44 -26.61
N ALA A 682 -17.21 -8.34 -27.23
CA ALA A 682 -16.04 -9.00 -26.64
C ALA A 682 -15.01 -8.01 -26.06
N GLN A 683 -14.90 -6.80 -26.62
CA GLN A 683 -14.04 -5.73 -26.12
C GLN A 683 -14.32 -5.36 -24.65
N LYS A 684 -15.57 -5.48 -24.18
CA LYS A 684 -15.93 -5.19 -22.77
C LYS A 684 -15.42 -6.24 -21.78
N TYR A 685 -15.02 -7.41 -22.26
CA TYR A 685 -14.52 -8.52 -21.44
C TYR A 685 -12.99 -8.49 -21.22
N ILE A 686 -12.26 -7.56 -21.86
CA ILE A 686 -10.80 -7.47 -21.75
C ILE A 686 -10.38 -7.16 -20.30
N ILE A 687 -9.48 -7.96 -19.76
CA ILE A 687 -8.80 -7.78 -18.47
C ILE A 687 -7.34 -7.39 -18.73
N PHE A 688 -6.79 -6.48 -17.91
CA PHE A 688 -5.41 -6.01 -18.01
C PHE A 688 -4.61 -6.33 -16.75
N THR A 689 -3.49 -7.06 -16.88
CA THR A 689 -2.65 -7.44 -15.72
C THR A 689 -1.16 -7.28 -16.02
N GLN A 690 -0.41 -6.69 -15.08
CA GLN A 690 1.01 -6.38 -15.24
C GLN A 690 1.93 -7.55 -14.83
N LEU A 691 3.05 -7.70 -15.54
CA LEU A 691 4.06 -8.72 -15.27
C LEU A 691 5.15 -8.23 -14.29
N GLY A 692 5.01 -8.54 -13.00
CA GLY A 692 6.03 -8.25 -11.97
C GLY A 692 7.36 -9.02 -12.09
N LYS A 693 7.43 -10.03 -12.97
CA LYS A 693 8.62 -10.82 -13.35
C LYS A 693 8.63 -11.10 -14.86
N GLY A 694 9.74 -11.59 -15.40
CA GLY A 694 9.77 -12.13 -16.76
C GLY A 694 8.84 -13.36 -16.89
N PRO A 695 8.14 -13.58 -18.01
CA PRO A 695 7.15 -14.67 -18.14
C PRO A 695 7.65 -16.08 -17.78
N LYS A 696 8.94 -16.36 -18.00
CA LYS A 696 9.58 -17.66 -17.67
C LYS A 696 10.06 -17.78 -16.21
N GLU A 697 9.99 -16.72 -15.42
CA GLU A 697 10.47 -16.64 -14.03
C GLU A 697 9.35 -16.87 -12.99
N TYR A 698 8.13 -17.20 -13.45
CA TYR A 698 6.97 -17.45 -12.60
C TYR A 698 6.89 -18.94 -12.20
N PRO A 699 7.10 -19.30 -10.93
CA PRO A 699 7.00 -20.70 -10.47
C PRO A 699 5.58 -21.27 -10.48
N ASN A 700 4.58 -20.45 -10.81
CA ASN A 700 3.16 -20.79 -10.95
C ASN A 700 2.58 -20.29 -12.30
N GLY A 701 3.40 -20.20 -13.36
CA GLY A 701 2.98 -19.64 -14.65
C GLY A 701 1.71 -20.30 -15.26
N ASP A 702 1.46 -21.57 -14.95
CA ASP A 702 0.29 -22.32 -15.44
C ASP A 702 -1.03 -22.00 -14.72
N THR A 703 -0.97 -21.34 -13.55
CA THR A 703 -2.17 -20.86 -12.85
C THR A 703 -2.44 -19.37 -13.09
N MET A 704 -1.72 -18.72 -14.01
CA MET A 704 -1.74 -17.27 -14.21
C MET A 704 -2.10 -16.91 -15.66
N PRO A 705 -3.34 -16.42 -15.94
CA PRO A 705 -3.82 -16.13 -17.29
C PRO A 705 -2.87 -15.24 -18.10
N GLN A 706 -2.37 -14.17 -17.49
CA GLN A 706 -1.45 -13.21 -18.09
C GLN A 706 -0.10 -13.83 -18.46
N VAL A 707 0.35 -14.86 -17.73
CA VAL A 707 1.61 -15.56 -18.02
C VAL A 707 1.42 -16.55 -19.17
N GLN A 708 0.30 -17.29 -19.21
CA GLN A 708 -0.02 -18.16 -20.34
C GLN A 708 -0.17 -17.37 -21.66
N VAL A 709 -0.82 -16.21 -21.62
CA VAL A 709 -0.93 -15.31 -22.78
C VAL A 709 0.43 -14.73 -23.19
N ALA A 710 1.24 -14.26 -22.24
CA ALA A 710 2.60 -13.79 -22.51
C ALA A 710 3.50 -14.89 -23.12
N LEU A 711 3.41 -16.13 -22.66
CA LEU A 711 4.16 -17.26 -23.20
C LEU A 711 3.69 -17.62 -24.63
N ARG A 712 2.38 -17.52 -24.92
CA ARG A 712 1.83 -17.70 -26.28
C ARG A 712 2.31 -16.62 -27.25
N ASP A 713 2.35 -15.36 -26.81
CA ASP A 713 2.85 -14.26 -27.65
C ASP A 713 4.38 -14.30 -27.84
N ILE A 714 5.15 -14.74 -26.84
CA ILE A 714 6.57 -15.07 -27.00
C ILE A 714 6.76 -16.21 -28.02
N ALA A 715 5.92 -17.25 -27.99
CA ALA A 715 5.98 -18.36 -28.96
C ALA A 715 5.62 -17.92 -30.40
N ARG A 716 4.91 -16.79 -30.56
CA ARG A 716 4.66 -16.12 -31.85
C ARG A 716 5.77 -15.14 -32.27
N GLY A 717 6.81 -14.97 -31.46
CA GLY A 717 7.91 -14.05 -31.72
C GLY A 717 7.71 -12.62 -31.23
N LYS A 718 6.64 -12.30 -30.49
CA LYS A 718 6.52 -10.99 -29.83
C LYS A 718 7.47 -10.90 -28.64
N ASN A 719 8.10 -9.74 -28.46
CA ASN A 719 8.88 -9.45 -27.27
C ASN A 719 7.94 -9.11 -26.10
N VAL A 720 8.01 -9.86 -25.01
CA VAL A 720 7.27 -9.60 -23.76
C VAL A 720 8.25 -9.66 -22.58
N ARG A 721 8.17 -8.66 -21.70
CA ARG A 721 9.16 -8.35 -20.66
C ARG A 721 8.52 -8.22 -19.27
N LYS A 722 9.38 -8.14 -18.24
CA LYS A 722 8.97 -7.67 -16.90
C LYS A 722 8.56 -6.19 -17.01
N GLY A 723 7.41 -5.85 -16.42
CA GLY A 723 6.84 -4.51 -16.40
C GLY A 723 5.68 -4.32 -17.39
N ASP A 724 5.57 -5.17 -18.41
CA ASP A 724 4.55 -5.07 -19.46
C ASP A 724 3.15 -5.38 -18.91
N VAL A 725 2.13 -4.75 -19.49
CA VAL A 725 0.71 -4.99 -19.19
C VAL A 725 0.11 -5.88 -20.26
N ILE A 726 -0.32 -7.08 -19.86
CA ILE A 726 -0.93 -8.07 -20.76
C ILE A 726 -2.45 -7.91 -20.73
N SER A 727 -3.04 -7.75 -21.91
CA SER A 727 -4.49 -7.77 -22.12
C SER A 727 -4.95 -9.19 -22.51
N TYR A 728 -6.06 -9.65 -21.95
CA TYR A 728 -6.62 -10.96 -22.27
C TYR A 728 -8.14 -11.06 -22.03
N ILE A 729 -8.75 -12.08 -22.64
CA ILE A 729 -10.14 -12.50 -22.43
C ILE A 729 -10.13 -13.98 -22.03
N ILE A 730 -10.97 -14.37 -21.07
CA ILE A 730 -11.20 -15.79 -20.73
C ILE A 730 -12.32 -16.33 -21.62
N THR A 731 -12.05 -17.37 -22.41
CA THR A 731 -12.98 -17.89 -23.43
C THR A 731 -13.56 -19.25 -23.03
N GLY A 732 -14.85 -19.51 -23.27
CA GLY A 732 -15.45 -20.79 -22.92
C GLY A 732 -16.95 -20.89 -23.14
N ASP A 733 -17.45 -22.11 -22.98
CA ASP A 733 -18.83 -22.55 -23.18
C ASP A 733 -19.59 -22.83 -21.86
N GLY A 734 -19.00 -22.47 -20.72
CA GLY A 734 -19.52 -22.77 -19.38
C GLY A 734 -19.37 -24.23 -18.92
N GLN A 735 -19.02 -25.18 -19.80
CA GLN A 735 -18.81 -26.60 -19.47
C GLN A 735 -17.34 -27.04 -19.57
N SER A 736 -16.49 -26.20 -20.16
CA SER A 736 -15.06 -26.39 -20.37
C SER A 736 -14.30 -26.86 -19.12
N SER A 737 -13.80 -28.10 -19.17
CA SER A 737 -13.02 -28.73 -18.10
C SER A 737 -11.59 -28.16 -17.93
N GLU A 738 -11.09 -27.39 -18.90
CA GLU A 738 -9.79 -26.74 -18.78
C GLU A 738 -9.82 -25.54 -17.81
N PRO A 739 -8.78 -25.36 -16.97
CA PRO A 739 -8.64 -24.20 -16.10
C PRO A 739 -8.62 -22.87 -16.88
N ALA A 740 -9.29 -21.84 -16.36
CA ALA A 740 -9.37 -20.51 -16.97
C ALA A 740 -8.02 -19.91 -17.44
N PRO A 741 -6.87 -20.09 -16.76
CA PRO A 741 -5.56 -19.63 -17.26
C PRO A 741 -5.16 -20.20 -18.62
N LYS A 742 -5.49 -21.46 -18.92
CA LYS A 742 -5.26 -22.04 -20.25
C LYS A 742 -6.23 -21.53 -21.30
N ARG A 743 -7.44 -21.16 -20.87
CA ARG A 743 -8.49 -20.57 -21.71
C ARG A 743 -8.40 -19.04 -21.83
N ALA A 744 -7.24 -18.46 -21.49
CA ALA A 744 -6.96 -17.03 -21.66
C ALA A 744 -6.31 -16.76 -23.03
N TYR A 745 -6.89 -15.86 -23.82
CA TYR A 745 -6.40 -15.49 -25.16
C TYR A 745 -6.26 -13.98 -25.31
N THR A 746 -5.45 -13.53 -26.27
CA THR A 746 -5.33 -12.09 -26.55
C THR A 746 -6.64 -11.55 -27.13
N PRO A 747 -7.00 -10.26 -26.92
CA PRO A 747 -8.19 -9.69 -27.54
C PRO A 747 -8.15 -9.80 -29.07
N SER A 748 -6.97 -9.65 -29.67
CA SER A 748 -6.72 -9.80 -31.11
C SER A 748 -6.94 -11.22 -31.63
N ASP A 749 -6.97 -12.25 -30.78
CA ASP A 749 -7.32 -13.62 -31.18
C ASP A 749 -8.84 -13.85 -31.12
N VAL A 750 -9.49 -13.40 -30.06
CA VAL A 750 -10.94 -13.53 -29.85
C VAL A 750 -11.73 -12.70 -30.86
N LEU A 751 -11.21 -11.53 -31.27
CA LEU A 751 -11.85 -10.64 -32.24
C LEU A 751 -11.68 -11.08 -33.71
N LYS A 752 -11.00 -12.21 -33.99
CA LYS A 752 -10.92 -12.77 -35.36
C LYS A 752 -12.22 -13.51 -35.68
N PRO A 753 -12.91 -13.22 -36.81
CA PRO A 753 -14.16 -13.90 -37.20
C PRO A 753 -14.05 -15.42 -37.29
N GLU A 754 -12.87 -15.93 -37.64
CA GLU A 754 -12.60 -17.36 -37.83
C GLU A 754 -12.17 -18.08 -36.54
N SER A 755 -12.09 -17.40 -35.39
CA SER A 755 -11.50 -17.96 -34.17
C SER A 755 -12.36 -19.02 -33.46
N GLY A 756 -13.70 -18.91 -33.56
CA GLY A 756 -14.63 -19.69 -32.76
C GLY A 756 -14.57 -19.42 -31.24
N LEU A 757 -13.83 -18.39 -30.79
CA LEU A 757 -13.62 -18.07 -29.38
C LEU A 757 -14.67 -17.07 -28.88
N ALA A 758 -15.49 -17.48 -27.91
CA ALA A 758 -16.45 -16.62 -27.21
C ALA A 758 -16.06 -16.42 -25.73
N PRO A 759 -16.36 -15.28 -25.08
CA PRO A 759 -16.11 -15.06 -23.66
C PRO A 759 -16.87 -16.05 -22.75
N ASP A 760 -16.22 -16.55 -21.69
CA ASP A 760 -16.83 -17.47 -20.70
C ASP A 760 -17.78 -16.71 -19.75
N VAL A 761 -19.03 -16.54 -20.19
CA VAL A 761 -20.07 -15.75 -19.49
C VAL A 761 -20.19 -16.11 -18.02
N GLU A 762 -20.31 -17.39 -17.66
CA GLU A 762 -20.50 -17.82 -16.27
C GLU A 762 -19.25 -17.57 -15.42
N TRP A 763 -18.03 -17.70 -15.99
CA TRP A 763 -16.81 -17.31 -15.30
C TRP A 763 -16.76 -15.80 -15.04
N TYR A 764 -17.16 -14.96 -16.01
CA TYR A 764 -17.22 -13.51 -15.81
C TYR A 764 -18.30 -13.10 -14.80
N ILE A 765 -19.48 -13.71 -14.82
CA ILE A 765 -20.52 -13.49 -13.80
C ILE A 765 -19.96 -13.84 -12.41
N ALA A 766 -19.42 -15.05 -12.23
CA ALA A 766 -19.00 -15.54 -10.91
C ALA A 766 -17.70 -14.92 -10.35
N LYS A 767 -16.73 -14.53 -11.21
CA LYS A 767 -15.40 -14.07 -10.76
C LYS A 767 -15.05 -12.62 -11.12
N GLN A 768 -15.82 -11.94 -11.98
CA GLN A 768 -15.58 -10.55 -12.38
C GLN A 768 -16.73 -9.58 -12.04
N ILE A 769 -17.99 -10.04 -12.04
CA ILE A 769 -19.16 -9.18 -11.80
C ILE A 769 -19.70 -9.36 -10.38
N PHE A 770 -19.99 -10.60 -9.96
CA PHE A 770 -20.58 -10.85 -8.65
C PHE A 770 -19.73 -10.31 -7.49
N PRO A 771 -18.38 -10.44 -7.43
CA PRO A 771 -17.63 -9.97 -6.27
C PRO A 771 -17.64 -8.43 -6.07
N PRO A 772 -17.56 -7.59 -7.12
CA PRO A 772 -17.87 -6.16 -6.98
C PRO A 772 -19.31 -5.87 -6.60
N VAL A 773 -20.30 -6.55 -7.21
CA VAL A 773 -21.75 -6.36 -6.91
C VAL A 773 -22.07 -6.70 -5.45
N GLU A 774 -21.52 -7.79 -4.94
CA GLU A 774 -21.61 -8.19 -3.53
C GLU A 774 -21.04 -7.10 -2.61
N ARG A 775 -19.81 -6.62 -2.87
CA ARG A 775 -19.19 -5.56 -2.06
C ARG A 775 -19.92 -4.21 -2.13
N LEU A 776 -20.56 -3.90 -3.25
CA LEU A 776 -21.37 -2.69 -3.41
C LEU A 776 -22.71 -2.77 -2.66
N CYS A 777 -23.40 -3.90 -2.76
CA CYS A 777 -24.82 -3.97 -2.41
C CYS A 777 -25.12 -4.82 -1.16
N ALA A 778 -24.31 -5.81 -0.77
CA ALA A 778 -24.69 -6.79 0.26
C ALA A 778 -24.89 -6.19 1.68
N ASN A 779 -24.31 -5.02 1.94
CA ASN A 779 -24.42 -4.29 3.21
C ASN A 779 -25.48 -3.17 3.18
N ILE A 780 -26.30 -3.09 2.11
CA ILE A 780 -27.41 -2.13 2.02
C ILE A 780 -28.69 -2.79 2.55
N VAL A 781 -29.43 -2.07 3.40
CA VAL A 781 -30.69 -2.54 4.00
C VAL A 781 -31.72 -2.84 2.91
N GLY A 782 -32.27 -4.06 2.89
CA GLY A 782 -33.27 -4.51 1.91
C GLY A 782 -32.77 -5.48 0.84
N THR A 783 -31.46 -5.77 0.79
CA THR A 783 -30.86 -6.76 -0.13
C THR A 783 -29.88 -7.69 0.60
N SER A 784 -29.40 -8.73 -0.08
CA SER A 784 -28.47 -9.71 0.49
C SER A 784 -27.66 -10.44 -0.59
N THR A 785 -26.51 -11.01 -0.22
CA THR A 785 -25.68 -11.87 -1.08
C THR A 785 -26.49 -12.95 -1.83
N MET A 786 -27.50 -13.54 -1.19
CA MET A 786 -28.34 -14.58 -1.79
C MET A 786 -29.22 -14.01 -2.91
N GLN A 787 -29.90 -12.89 -2.68
CA GLN A 787 -30.73 -12.22 -3.71
C GLN A 787 -29.87 -11.68 -4.86
N LEU A 788 -28.67 -11.17 -4.57
CA LEU A 788 -27.73 -10.70 -5.60
C LEU A 788 -27.20 -11.86 -6.45
N ALA A 789 -26.93 -13.02 -5.84
CA ALA A 789 -26.55 -14.25 -6.55
C ALA A 789 -27.71 -14.76 -7.42
N GLU A 790 -28.94 -14.78 -6.88
CA GLU A 790 -30.16 -15.17 -7.59
C GLU A 790 -30.45 -14.26 -8.80
N CYS A 791 -30.32 -12.93 -8.66
CA CYS A 791 -30.50 -11.98 -9.76
C CYS A 791 -29.52 -12.21 -10.92
N LEU A 792 -28.31 -12.74 -10.63
CA LEU A 792 -27.34 -13.13 -11.65
C LEU A 792 -27.49 -14.59 -12.12
N GLY A 793 -28.39 -15.38 -11.53
CA GLY A 793 -28.61 -16.79 -11.84
C GLY A 793 -27.52 -17.73 -11.30
N LEU A 794 -26.88 -17.39 -10.18
CA LEU A 794 -25.85 -18.20 -9.53
C LEU A 794 -26.45 -19.17 -8.50
N ASP A 795 -25.79 -20.32 -8.29
CA ASP A 795 -26.20 -21.36 -7.35
C ASP A 795 -26.12 -20.91 -5.89
N ILE A 796 -27.28 -20.57 -5.31
CA ILE A 796 -27.48 -20.06 -3.94
C ILE A 796 -26.82 -20.97 -2.89
N LYS A 797 -26.80 -22.30 -3.10
CA LYS A 797 -26.22 -23.26 -2.13
C LYS A 797 -24.71 -23.10 -1.96
N ARG A 798 -24.03 -22.46 -2.91
CA ARG A 798 -22.59 -22.16 -2.83
C ARG A 798 -22.28 -20.91 -2.02
N TYR A 799 -23.27 -20.14 -1.60
CA TYR A 799 -23.07 -18.88 -0.87
C TYR A 799 -23.67 -18.86 0.55
N ASP A 800 -24.52 -19.85 0.89
CA ASP A 800 -24.99 -20.12 2.26
C ASP A 800 -23.81 -20.44 3.21
N THR A 801 -22.89 -21.31 2.79
CA THR A 801 -21.76 -21.78 3.62
C THR A 801 -20.80 -20.65 4.03
N SER A 802 -20.59 -19.65 3.17
CA SER A 802 -19.69 -18.53 3.44
C SER A 802 -20.24 -17.57 4.50
N ARG A 803 -21.55 -17.27 4.47
CA ARG A 803 -22.15 -16.29 5.40
C ARG A 803 -22.08 -16.75 6.86
N ARG A 804 -22.23 -18.06 7.11
CA ARG A 804 -22.20 -18.67 8.45
C ARG A 804 -20.82 -18.67 9.14
N HIS A 805 -19.75 -18.26 8.45
CA HIS A 805 -18.41 -18.19 9.02
C HIS A 805 -17.78 -16.78 9.07
N ASP A 806 -18.29 -15.80 8.31
CA ASP A 806 -17.80 -14.41 8.38
C ASP A 806 -18.46 -13.57 9.49
N ASP A 807 -19.62 -14.01 9.97
CA ASP A 807 -20.24 -13.57 11.24
C ASP A 807 -19.29 -13.73 12.45
N GLY A 808 -18.28 -14.60 12.34
CA GLY A 808 -17.22 -14.79 13.34
C GLY A 808 -16.01 -13.85 13.19
N VAL A 809 -16.08 -12.85 12.29
CA VAL A 809 -15.02 -11.84 12.09
C VAL A 809 -15.61 -10.42 12.07
N GLU A 810 -16.81 -10.20 11.51
CA GLU A 810 -17.43 -8.86 11.53
C GLU A 810 -17.93 -8.43 12.92
N LYS A 811 -18.04 -9.35 13.89
CA LYS A 811 -18.56 -9.06 15.23
C LYS A 811 -17.53 -8.59 16.27
N ASP A 812 -16.23 -8.63 15.97
CA ASP A 812 -15.16 -8.14 16.87
C ASP A 812 -15.18 -6.60 17.07
N MET A 813 -16.07 -5.86 16.40
CA MET A 813 -16.18 -4.40 16.50
C MET A 813 -17.37 -3.87 17.33
N GLU A 814 -18.29 -4.72 17.77
CA GLU A 814 -19.22 -4.31 18.83
C GLU A 814 -18.50 -4.31 20.18
N VAL A 815 -18.84 -3.38 21.07
CA VAL A 815 -18.48 -3.52 22.50
C VAL A 815 -19.32 -4.66 23.06
N HIS A 816 -18.81 -5.88 22.90
CA HIS A 816 -19.44 -7.09 23.42
C HIS A 816 -19.79 -6.90 24.89
N PRO A 817 -21.03 -7.25 25.31
CA PRO A 817 -21.23 -7.74 26.67
C PRO A 817 -20.16 -8.81 26.92
N LEU A 818 -19.43 -8.73 28.04
CA LEU A 818 -18.38 -9.69 28.40
C LEU A 818 -18.89 -11.12 28.17
N GLU A 819 -18.07 -12.11 27.80
CA GLU A 819 -18.61 -13.46 27.47
C GLU A 819 -19.39 -14.13 28.65
N SER A 820 -19.27 -13.59 29.87
CA SER A 820 -20.07 -13.90 31.07
C SER A 820 -21.49 -13.27 31.12
N GLN A 821 -21.80 -12.33 30.23
CA GLN A 821 -23.07 -11.59 30.10
C GLN A 821 -23.91 -12.09 28.90
N ILE A 822 -23.34 -12.89 28.00
CA ILE A 822 -24.08 -13.58 26.94
C ILE A 822 -24.96 -14.67 27.59
N PRO A 823 -26.28 -14.72 27.31
CA PRO A 823 -27.17 -15.74 27.86
C PRO A 823 -26.72 -17.19 27.59
N ASP A 824 -26.96 -18.09 28.55
CA ASP A 824 -26.52 -19.50 28.48
C ASP A 824 -27.09 -20.24 27.24
N ASP A 825 -28.32 -19.92 26.86
CA ASP A 825 -29.05 -20.48 25.72
C ASP A 825 -28.37 -20.14 24.38
N VAL A 826 -28.04 -18.87 24.15
CA VAL A 826 -27.23 -18.41 23.00
C VAL A 826 -25.82 -18.99 23.09
N ARG A 827 -25.18 -18.91 24.26
CA ARG A 827 -23.76 -19.30 24.45
C ARG A 827 -23.52 -20.81 24.27
N PHE A 828 -24.51 -21.65 24.58
CA PHE A 828 -24.42 -23.12 24.48
C PHE A 828 -25.30 -23.70 23.38
N ALA A 829 -25.76 -22.89 22.41
CA ALA A 829 -26.54 -23.34 21.26
C ALA A 829 -25.83 -24.48 20.50
N ASP A 830 -24.57 -24.27 20.11
CA ASP A 830 -23.75 -25.23 19.37
C ASP A 830 -23.12 -26.35 20.22
N CYS A 831 -23.38 -26.38 21.54
CA CYS A 831 -22.79 -27.38 22.43
C CYS A 831 -23.47 -28.75 22.28
N THR A 832 -22.66 -29.80 22.16
CA THR A 832 -23.14 -31.19 22.16
C THR A 832 -23.72 -31.53 23.52
N ARG A 833 -25.01 -31.89 23.55
CA ARG A 833 -25.76 -32.15 24.78
C ARG A 833 -25.37 -33.47 25.44
N LEU A 834 -25.34 -33.47 26.78
CA LEU A 834 -24.85 -34.63 27.54
C LEU A 834 -25.87 -35.77 27.55
N SER A 835 -25.52 -36.92 26.95
CA SER A 835 -26.35 -38.12 26.97
C SER A 835 -25.86 -39.13 28.02
N LEU A 836 -26.73 -39.49 28.97
CA LEU A 836 -26.45 -40.46 30.04
C LEU A 836 -27.15 -41.78 29.76
N ARG A 837 -26.37 -42.88 29.72
CA ARG A 837 -26.85 -44.25 29.59
C ARG A 837 -27.12 -44.88 30.96
N CYS A 838 -28.29 -45.50 31.09
CA CYS A 838 -28.64 -46.27 32.27
C CYS A 838 -28.09 -47.70 32.18
N ARG A 839 -27.47 -48.21 33.25
CA ARG A 839 -26.97 -49.60 33.30
C ARG A 839 -28.10 -50.63 33.36
N THR A 840 -29.24 -50.28 33.96
CA THR A 840 -30.38 -51.18 34.15
C THR A 840 -31.14 -51.44 32.85
N CYS A 841 -31.65 -50.39 32.19
CA CYS A 841 -32.45 -50.52 30.96
C CYS A 841 -31.64 -50.36 29.66
N LYS A 842 -30.33 -50.09 29.74
CA LYS A 842 -29.37 -49.91 28.63
C LYS A 842 -29.64 -48.76 27.64
N LYS A 843 -30.78 -48.06 27.75
CA LYS A 843 -31.14 -46.86 26.99
C LYS A 843 -30.32 -45.63 27.44
N SER A 844 -30.22 -44.62 26.56
CA SER A 844 -29.54 -43.34 26.81
C SER A 844 -30.51 -42.17 26.72
N SER A 845 -30.27 -41.12 27.50
CA SER A 845 -31.19 -39.97 27.69
C SER A 845 -30.42 -38.66 27.91
N VAL A 846 -30.84 -37.56 27.29
CA VAL A 846 -30.15 -36.26 27.41
C VAL A 846 -30.45 -35.61 28.76
N PHE A 847 -29.41 -35.12 29.45
CA PHE A 847 -29.49 -34.48 30.77
C PHE A 847 -29.03 -33.02 30.69
N GLU A 848 -29.97 -32.09 30.91
CA GLU A 848 -29.74 -30.63 30.84
C GLU A 848 -29.64 -29.98 32.25
N GLY A 849 -29.25 -30.76 33.27
CA GLY A 849 -29.03 -30.25 34.63
C GLY A 849 -30.30 -30.15 35.50
N LEU A 850 -30.11 -29.73 36.75
CA LEU A 850 -31.17 -29.72 37.78
C LEU A 850 -32.31 -28.72 37.50
N TYR A 851 -31.98 -27.51 37.02
CA TYR A 851 -32.98 -26.46 36.75
C TYR A 851 -33.94 -26.86 35.63
N SER A 852 -33.41 -27.38 34.50
CA SER A 852 -34.20 -27.73 33.32
C SER A 852 -34.82 -29.14 33.37
N GLN A 853 -34.39 -30.01 34.29
CA GLN A 853 -34.93 -31.37 34.46
C GLN A 853 -35.05 -31.78 35.94
N PRO A 854 -35.84 -31.08 36.79
CA PRO A 854 -35.93 -31.39 38.22
C PRO A 854 -36.46 -32.81 38.50
N THR A 855 -37.41 -33.30 37.69
CA THR A 855 -37.95 -34.66 37.76
C THR A 855 -36.93 -35.76 37.48
N ARG A 856 -35.77 -35.42 36.91
CA ARG A 856 -34.67 -36.37 36.62
C ARG A 856 -33.61 -36.41 37.73
N VAL A 857 -33.83 -35.75 38.86
CA VAL A 857 -32.94 -35.77 40.02
C VAL A 857 -33.71 -36.19 41.28
N SER A 858 -33.06 -36.96 42.14
CA SER A 858 -33.57 -37.41 43.43
C SER A 858 -32.57 -37.10 44.55
N PRO A 859 -32.94 -37.20 45.85
CA PRO A 859 -31.98 -37.10 46.95
C PRO A 859 -30.86 -38.14 46.94
N ALA A 860 -30.94 -39.18 46.09
CA ALA A 860 -29.92 -40.19 45.86
C ALA A 860 -29.02 -39.92 44.62
N GLY A 861 -29.42 -39.01 43.73
CA GLY A 861 -28.73 -38.70 42.47
C GLY A 861 -29.65 -38.68 41.24
N VAL A 862 -29.04 -38.66 40.05
CA VAL A 862 -29.72 -38.59 38.74
C VAL A 862 -30.54 -39.87 38.47
N LEU A 863 -31.74 -39.72 37.94
CA LEU A 863 -32.65 -40.81 37.58
C LEU A 863 -32.65 -41.10 36.07
N CYS A 864 -32.81 -42.37 35.72
CA CYS A 864 -33.05 -42.78 34.34
C CYS A 864 -34.47 -42.45 33.89
N ASP A 865 -34.59 -41.56 32.90
CA ASP A 865 -35.82 -41.17 32.21
C ASP A 865 -36.81 -42.33 31.95
N HIS A 866 -36.32 -43.42 31.36
CA HIS A 866 -37.17 -44.53 30.92
C HIS A 866 -37.49 -45.62 31.96
N CYS A 867 -36.96 -45.55 33.19
CA CYS A 867 -37.18 -46.62 34.19
C CYS A 867 -37.06 -46.22 35.66
N GLY A 868 -36.89 -44.92 35.97
CA GLY A 868 -36.80 -44.40 37.34
C GLY A 868 -35.53 -44.78 38.12
N ALA A 869 -34.77 -45.79 37.69
CA ALA A 869 -33.59 -46.27 38.39
C ALA A 869 -32.50 -45.18 38.51
N THR A 870 -32.00 -44.97 39.72
CA THR A 870 -30.90 -44.04 40.00
C THR A 870 -29.62 -44.48 39.31
N ILE A 871 -28.98 -43.57 38.58
CA ILE A 871 -27.70 -43.81 37.91
C ILE A 871 -26.59 -43.66 38.96
N ASN A 872 -25.83 -44.74 39.20
CA ASN A 872 -24.70 -44.72 40.14
C ASN A 872 -23.73 -43.57 39.82
N PRO A 873 -23.35 -42.70 40.79
CA PRO A 873 -22.48 -41.55 40.55
C PRO A 873 -21.15 -41.88 39.85
N LEU A 874 -20.51 -43.03 40.13
CA LEU A 874 -19.29 -43.45 39.41
C LEU A 874 -19.56 -43.70 37.93
N SER A 875 -20.76 -44.17 37.58
CA SER A 875 -21.20 -44.32 36.20
C SER A 875 -21.64 -42.99 35.56
N VAL A 876 -21.96 -41.96 36.35
CA VAL A 876 -22.14 -40.58 35.82
C VAL A 876 -20.78 -39.97 35.51
N VAL A 877 -19.85 -39.98 36.48
CA VAL A 877 -18.48 -39.48 36.33
C VAL A 877 -17.79 -40.08 35.10
N ALA A 878 -17.78 -41.41 34.97
CA ALA A 878 -17.15 -42.08 33.83
C ALA A 878 -17.78 -41.75 32.47
N GLN A 879 -19.07 -41.38 32.43
CA GLN A 879 -19.75 -40.95 31.19
C GLN A 879 -19.49 -39.48 30.87
N VAL A 880 -19.43 -38.60 31.87
CA VAL A 880 -19.03 -37.20 31.72
C VAL A 880 -17.57 -37.11 31.27
N GLU A 881 -16.67 -37.88 31.89
CA GLU A 881 -15.26 -37.94 31.49
C GLU A 881 -15.10 -38.49 30.06
N HIS A 882 -15.88 -39.50 29.68
CA HIS A 882 -15.91 -39.99 28.30
C HIS A 882 -16.40 -38.92 27.32
N ALA A 883 -17.47 -38.19 27.64
CA ALA A 883 -18.00 -37.11 26.80
C ALA A 883 -16.97 -35.96 26.65
N ILE A 884 -16.29 -35.58 27.72
CA ILE A 884 -15.17 -34.62 27.69
C ILE A 884 -14.05 -35.13 26.77
N ARG A 885 -13.61 -36.39 26.94
CA ARG A 885 -12.56 -37.00 26.12
C ARG A 885 -12.94 -37.05 24.63
N VAL A 886 -14.22 -37.28 24.29
CA VAL A 886 -14.71 -37.26 22.90
C VAL A 886 -14.64 -35.85 22.29
N GLN A 887 -15.08 -34.81 22.98
CA GLN A 887 -15.02 -33.44 22.46
C GLN A 887 -13.58 -32.90 22.44
N THR A 888 -12.76 -33.29 23.42
CA THR A 888 -11.32 -33.01 23.44
C THR A 888 -10.61 -33.68 22.27
N ALA A 889 -10.97 -34.93 21.95
CA ALA A 889 -10.45 -35.61 20.75
C ALA A 889 -10.88 -34.88 19.46
N ARG A 890 -12.15 -34.45 19.35
CA ARG A 890 -12.63 -33.67 18.19
C ARG A 890 -11.83 -32.37 17.97
N TYR A 891 -11.41 -31.71 19.05
CA TYR A 891 -10.51 -30.55 19.00
C TYR A 891 -9.10 -30.96 18.52
N TYR A 892 -8.46 -31.93 19.17
CA TYR A 892 -7.11 -32.38 18.81
C TYR A 892 -7.02 -33.20 17.50
N GLU A 893 -8.14 -33.58 16.90
CA GLU A 893 -8.18 -34.03 15.50
C GLU A 893 -7.70 -32.92 14.56
N GLY A 894 -7.89 -31.64 14.89
CA GLY A 894 -7.30 -30.52 14.16
C GLY A 894 -7.85 -30.38 12.73
N TRP A 895 -9.13 -30.71 12.51
CA TRP A 895 -9.77 -30.51 11.22
C TRP A 895 -9.89 -29.03 10.87
N LEU A 896 -9.51 -28.72 9.64
CA LEU A 896 -9.52 -27.41 9.02
C LEU A 896 -10.46 -27.41 7.82
N VAL A 897 -11.28 -26.36 7.67
CA VAL A 897 -12.18 -26.15 6.53
C VAL A 897 -11.85 -24.83 5.84
N CYS A 898 -11.90 -24.80 4.51
CA CYS A 898 -11.67 -23.61 3.69
C CYS A 898 -12.92 -22.68 3.66
N ASP A 899 -12.73 -21.38 3.87
CA ASP A 899 -13.81 -20.37 3.81
C ASP A 899 -14.22 -19.95 2.38
N ASP A 900 -13.34 -20.10 1.37
CA ASP A 900 -13.71 -20.03 -0.05
C ASP A 900 -14.66 -21.20 -0.37
N SER A 901 -15.95 -20.87 -0.45
CA SER A 901 -17.05 -21.80 -0.71
C SER A 901 -17.00 -22.44 -2.09
N SER A 902 -16.23 -21.89 -3.03
CA SER A 902 -15.94 -22.54 -4.32
C SER A 902 -14.85 -23.61 -4.24
N CYS A 903 -14.22 -23.78 -3.07
CA CYS A 903 -13.19 -24.79 -2.81
C CYS A 903 -13.68 -25.94 -1.92
N GLY A 904 -14.40 -25.66 -0.83
CA GLY A 904 -15.07 -26.67 0.01
C GLY A 904 -14.17 -27.72 0.70
N ILE A 905 -12.87 -27.46 0.82
CA ILE A 905 -11.91 -28.44 1.32
C ILE A 905 -11.96 -28.58 2.84
N ARG A 906 -11.97 -29.84 3.29
CA ARG A 906 -11.80 -30.28 4.66
C ARG A 906 -10.55 -31.16 4.77
N THR A 907 -9.58 -30.78 5.60
CA THR A 907 -8.29 -31.48 5.75
C THR A 907 -7.76 -31.36 7.18
N ARG A 908 -6.80 -32.21 7.57
CA ARG A 908 -6.03 -32.09 8.83
C ARG A 908 -4.64 -31.47 8.63
N GLN A 909 -4.26 -31.25 7.37
CA GLN A 909 -2.98 -30.63 7.02
C GLN A 909 -3.13 -29.12 7.04
N MET A 910 -2.47 -28.44 7.98
CA MET A 910 -2.32 -26.99 7.92
C MET A 910 -1.20 -26.63 6.93
N ASN A 911 -1.35 -25.48 6.28
CA ASN A 911 -0.36 -24.97 5.36
C ASN A 911 0.80 -24.30 6.15
N VAL A 912 2.05 -24.68 5.87
CA VAL A 912 3.24 -24.02 6.46
C VAL A 912 3.23 -22.50 6.20
N TYR A 913 2.68 -22.06 5.07
CA TYR A 913 2.48 -20.64 4.73
C TYR A 913 1.28 -19.98 5.44
N GLY A 914 0.79 -20.55 6.56
CA GLY A 914 -0.23 -19.94 7.42
C GLY A 914 -1.64 -20.43 7.11
N THR A 915 -2.65 -19.58 7.29
CA THR A 915 -4.05 -19.99 7.12
C THR A 915 -4.48 -20.21 5.67
N ARG A 916 -3.63 -20.08 4.64
CA ARG A 916 -4.08 -20.23 3.24
C ARG A 916 -4.45 -21.68 2.87
N CYS A 917 -5.58 -21.86 2.18
CA CYS A 917 -6.08 -23.13 1.70
C CYS A 917 -5.11 -23.90 0.79
N LEU A 918 -5.06 -25.23 0.98
CA LEU A 918 -4.22 -26.14 0.19
C LEU A 918 -4.73 -26.35 -1.26
N GLY A 919 -6.00 -26.04 -1.56
CA GLY A 919 -6.61 -26.30 -2.86
C GLY A 919 -6.76 -27.80 -3.20
N PRO A 920 -7.56 -28.19 -4.22
CA PRO A 920 -8.01 -29.58 -4.37
C PRO A 920 -6.90 -30.62 -4.62
N LYS A 921 -5.69 -30.16 -4.94
CA LYS A 921 -4.49 -30.98 -5.19
C LYS A 921 -3.52 -31.01 -4.00
N GLY A 922 -3.81 -30.32 -2.90
CA GLY A 922 -2.95 -30.23 -1.72
C GLY A 922 -1.77 -29.24 -1.81
N LEU A 923 -1.63 -28.50 -2.92
CA LEU A 923 -0.41 -27.75 -3.28
C LEU A 923 -0.35 -26.28 -2.82
N ALA A 924 -1.35 -25.78 -2.09
CA ALA A 924 -1.52 -24.38 -1.67
C ALA A 924 -1.54 -23.33 -2.80
N ARG A 925 -1.81 -23.76 -4.05
CA ARG A 925 -1.77 -22.92 -5.25
C ARG A 925 -3.15 -22.67 -5.86
N ASP A 926 -4.00 -23.69 -5.93
CA ASP A 926 -5.28 -23.66 -6.67
C ASP A 926 -6.41 -22.86 -5.99
N CYS A 927 -6.27 -22.50 -4.70
CA CYS A 927 -7.27 -21.74 -3.94
C CYS A 927 -6.63 -20.52 -3.23
N LEU A 928 -7.44 -19.50 -2.97
CA LEU A 928 -7.08 -18.26 -2.27
C LEU A 928 -7.78 -18.07 -0.92
N GLY A 929 -8.80 -18.87 -0.61
CA GLY A 929 -9.48 -18.89 0.70
C GLY A 929 -8.55 -19.29 1.84
N ARG A 930 -9.03 -19.10 3.06
CA ARG A 930 -8.35 -19.43 4.31
C ARG A 930 -8.97 -20.67 4.95
N MET A 931 -8.10 -21.58 5.38
CA MET A 931 -8.40 -22.63 6.34
C MET A 931 -8.69 -22.02 7.71
N ARG A 932 -9.82 -22.39 8.31
CA ARG A 932 -10.19 -22.13 9.71
C ARG A 932 -10.44 -23.47 10.41
N TYR A 933 -10.22 -23.58 11.72
CA TYR A 933 -10.50 -24.83 12.45
C TYR A 933 -12.02 -25.10 12.51
N GLU A 934 -12.43 -26.32 12.18
CA GLU A 934 -13.85 -26.74 12.21
C GLU A 934 -14.43 -26.72 13.64
N TYR A 935 -13.58 -27.01 14.62
CA TYR A 935 -13.94 -27.02 16.03
C TYR A 935 -12.86 -26.23 16.79
N SER A 936 -13.15 -24.96 17.08
CA SER A 936 -12.19 -24.00 17.60
C SER A 936 -11.91 -24.15 19.10
N GLU A 937 -10.88 -23.47 19.57
CA GLU A 937 -10.55 -23.32 20.99
C GLU A 937 -11.66 -22.59 21.79
N LYS A 938 -12.45 -21.71 21.15
CA LYS A 938 -13.72 -21.18 21.72
C LYS A 938 -14.78 -22.27 21.88
N ALA A 939 -14.94 -23.15 20.90
CA ALA A 939 -15.97 -24.20 20.90
C ALA A 939 -15.73 -25.25 22.01
N ILE A 940 -14.50 -25.76 22.15
CA ILE A 940 -14.17 -26.71 23.24
C ILE A 940 -14.26 -26.05 24.62
N TYR A 941 -13.88 -24.77 24.77
CA TYR A 941 -14.04 -24.04 26.03
C TYR A 941 -15.52 -23.91 26.42
N ASN A 942 -16.38 -23.43 25.52
CA ASN A 942 -17.82 -23.35 25.79
C ASN A 942 -18.45 -24.74 26.05
N GLN A 943 -18.00 -25.80 25.38
CA GLN A 943 -18.45 -27.17 25.61
C GLN A 943 -18.11 -27.67 27.03
N LEU A 944 -16.92 -27.33 27.55
CA LEU A 944 -16.52 -27.65 28.93
C LEU A 944 -17.28 -26.80 29.96
N VAL A 945 -17.50 -25.50 29.70
CA VAL A 945 -18.32 -24.63 30.55
C VAL A 945 -19.78 -25.10 30.59
N TYR A 946 -20.35 -25.51 29.44
CA TYR A 946 -21.67 -26.16 29.37
C TYR A 946 -21.71 -27.41 30.26
N PHE A 947 -20.78 -28.36 30.08
CA PHE A 947 -20.72 -29.57 30.91
C PHE A 947 -20.55 -29.27 32.41
N THR A 948 -19.84 -28.21 32.78
CA THR A 948 -19.71 -27.74 34.16
C THR A 948 -21.04 -27.21 34.70
N SER A 949 -21.78 -26.44 33.90
CA SER A 949 -23.05 -25.84 34.29
C SER A 949 -24.16 -26.85 34.60
N LEU A 950 -24.14 -28.04 33.97
CA LEU A 950 -25.08 -29.15 34.24
C LEU A 950 -25.03 -29.67 35.68
N TRP A 951 -23.89 -29.46 36.37
CA TRP A 951 -23.62 -29.95 37.72
C TRP A 951 -23.52 -28.81 38.74
N ASP A 952 -23.85 -27.58 38.35
CA ASP A 952 -23.75 -26.41 39.21
C ASP A 952 -25.04 -26.20 40.01
N VAL A 953 -25.07 -26.76 41.23
CA VAL A 953 -26.23 -26.67 42.14
C VAL A 953 -26.49 -25.25 42.63
N ASP A 954 -25.45 -24.42 42.72
CA ASP A 954 -25.56 -23.03 43.17
C ASP A 954 -26.15 -22.16 42.04
N LYS A 955 -25.65 -22.31 40.80
CA LYS A 955 -26.27 -21.68 39.61
C LYS A 955 -27.72 -22.13 39.39
N ALA A 956 -28.03 -23.41 39.64
CA ALA A 956 -29.41 -23.92 39.55
C ALA A 956 -30.33 -23.34 40.63
N ARG A 957 -29.85 -23.22 41.88
CA ARG A 957 -30.56 -22.53 42.98
C ARG A 957 -30.84 -21.08 42.61
N ASP A 958 -29.82 -20.35 42.16
CA ASP A 958 -29.90 -18.91 41.95
C ASP A 958 -30.82 -18.55 40.78
N LYS A 959 -30.86 -19.38 39.71
CA LYS A 959 -31.91 -19.28 38.67
C LYS A 959 -33.32 -19.54 39.22
N ALA A 960 -33.51 -20.57 40.06
CA ALA A 960 -34.81 -20.87 40.66
C ALA A 960 -35.29 -19.80 41.65
N VAL A 961 -34.38 -19.01 42.24
CA VAL A 961 -34.70 -17.81 43.03
C VAL A 961 -35.02 -16.62 42.12
N ALA A 962 -34.25 -16.41 41.03
CA ALA A 962 -34.50 -15.33 40.07
C ALA A 962 -35.86 -15.46 39.36
N ALA A 963 -36.30 -16.68 39.04
CA ALA A 963 -37.62 -16.98 38.47
C ALA A 963 -38.81 -16.73 39.44
N ALA A 964 -38.56 -16.20 40.64
CA ALA A 964 -39.60 -15.72 41.56
C ALA A 964 -39.77 -14.19 41.56
N ALA A 965 -39.00 -13.45 40.74
CA ALA A 965 -39.11 -11.99 40.64
C ALA A 965 -40.31 -11.57 39.76
N PRO A 966 -41.07 -10.52 40.13
CA PRO A 966 -42.20 -10.05 39.34
C PRO A 966 -41.73 -9.46 38.01
N GLY A 967 -41.95 -10.19 36.92
CA GLY A 967 -41.61 -9.79 35.55
C GLY A 967 -40.81 -10.82 34.73
N SER A 968 -40.43 -11.97 35.28
CA SER A 968 -39.75 -13.03 34.53
C SER A 968 -40.70 -13.81 33.60
N GLU A 969 -40.30 -14.02 32.35
CA GLU A 969 -41.10 -14.77 31.35
C GLU A 969 -41.14 -16.30 31.65
N GLU A 970 -40.11 -16.85 32.29
CA GLU A 970 -40.08 -18.25 32.76
C GLU A 970 -40.76 -18.41 34.15
N ALA A 971 -42.09 -18.46 34.20
CA ALA A 971 -42.84 -18.67 35.44
C ALA A 971 -42.78 -20.14 35.92
N LEU A 972 -41.74 -20.49 36.68
CA LEU A 972 -41.61 -21.78 37.37
C LEU A 972 -42.70 -21.99 38.44
N SER A 973 -43.19 -23.22 38.60
CA SER A 973 -44.17 -23.53 39.65
C SER A 973 -43.53 -23.44 41.04
N GLN A 974 -44.32 -23.03 42.05
CA GLN A 974 -43.82 -22.96 43.43
C GLN A 974 -43.30 -24.31 43.93
N ALA A 975 -43.97 -25.41 43.57
CA ALA A 975 -43.58 -26.76 43.95
C ALA A 975 -42.27 -27.19 43.29
N ASP A 976 -42.08 -26.90 42.00
CA ASP A 976 -40.84 -27.22 41.27
C ASP A 976 -39.67 -26.38 41.80
N ARG A 977 -39.90 -25.10 42.12
CA ARG A 977 -38.91 -24.25 42.77
C ARG A 977 -38.45 -24.82 44.11
N GLU A 978 -39.38 -25.16 45.01
CA GLU A 978 -39.06 -25.72 46.33
C GLU A 978 -38.39 -27.10 46.22
N ASN A 979 -38.79 -27.90 45.24
CA ASN A 979 -38.12 -29.16 44.89
C ASN A 979 -36.68 -28.96 44.39
N ILE A 980 -36.42 -27.99 43.50
CA ILE A 980 -35.07 -27.64 43.03
C ILE A 980 -34.17 -27.21 44.20
N LEU A 981 -34.67 -26.36 45.10
CA LEU A 981 -33.92 -25.92 46.28
C LEU A 981 -33.52 -27.10 47.18
N ALA A 982 -34.45 -28.02 47.46
CA ALA A 982 -34.16 -29.21 48.27
C ALA A 982 -33.21 -30.20 47.57
N LEU A 983 -33.42 -30.45 46.27
CA LEU A 983 -32.60 -31.37 45.47
C LEU A 983 -31.16 -30.84 45.28
N ALA A 984 -30.97 -29.52 45.21
CA ALA A 984 -29.66 -28.87 45.14
C ALA A 984 -28.82 -29.20 46.38
N GLU A 985 -29.35 -28.96 47.58
CA GLU A 985 -28.64 -29.27 48.83
C GLU A 985 -28.41 -30.78 49.01
N HIS A 986 -29.43 -31.61 48.77
CA HIS A 986 -29.29 -33.07 48.85
C HIS A 986 -28.26 -33.66 47.86
N ASN A 987 -27.89 -32.95 46.79
CA ASN A 987 -26.92 -33.40 45.81
C ASN A 987 -25.63 -32.59 45.74
N ARG A 988 -25.46 -31.50 46.50
CA ARG A 988 -24.29 -30.61 46.44
C ARG A 988 -22.95 -31.36 46.42
N VAL A 989 -22.76 -32.35 47.28
CA VAL A 989 -21.54 -33.18 47.31
C VAL A 989 -21.40 -34.07 46.07
N ARG A 990 -22.49 -34.70 45.60
CA ARG A 990 -22.48 -35.60 44.43
C ARG A 990 -22.23 -34.82 43.13
N PHE A 991 -22.95 -33.72 42.95
CA PHE A 991 -22.83 -32.87 41.77
C PHE A 991 -21.50 -32.10 41.78
N GLY A 992 -21.07 -31.59 42.95
CA GLY A 992 -19.72 -31.03 43.14
C GLY A 992 -18.60 -32.01 42.80
N THR A 993 -18.78 -33.32 43.07
CA THR A 993 -17.82 -34.36 42.65
C THR A 993 -17.74 -34.49 41.11
N VAL A 994 -18.85 -34.33 40.39
CA VAL A 994 -18.86 -34.38 38.91
C VAL A 994 -18.34 -33.05 38.32
N LYS A 995 -18.77 -31.91 38.87
CA LYS A 995 -18.29 -30.56 38.53
C LYS A 995 -16.76 -30.47 38.67
N GLY A 996 -16.21 -30.93 39.79
CA GLY A 996 -14.78 -31.01 40.06
C GLY A 996 -13.98 -32.02 39.21
N VAL A 997 -14.64 -32.79 38.33
CA VAL A 997 -13.97 -33.52 37.25
C VAL A 997 -13.89 -32.66 36.00
N VAL A 998 -14.94 -31.90 35.65
CA VAL A 998 -14.92 -30.97 34.50
C VAL A 998 -13.96 -29.81 34.74
N GLU A 999 -13.95 -29.26 35.96
CA GLU A 999 -13.05 -28.16 36.38
C GLU A 999 -11.57 -28.53 36.15
N LYS A 1000 -11.15 -29.78 36.43
CA LYS A 1000 -9.77 -30.25 36.18
C LYS A 1000 -9.36 -30.36 34.70
N TYR A 1001 -10.33 -30.29 33.78
CA TYR A 1001 -10.07 -30.13 32.34
C TYR A 1001 -10.12 -28.66 31.92
N LEU A 1002 -10.99 -27.86 32.54
CA LEU A 1002 -11.06 -26.40 32.37
C LEU A 1002 -9.77 -25.69 32.84
N ASP A 1003 -9.21 -26.08 33.99
CA ASP A 1003 -7.92 -25.58 34.53
C ASP A 1003 -6.72 -25.86 33.61
N LYS A 1004 -6.88 -26.75 32.62
CA LYS A 1004 -5.89 -27.07 31.59
C LYS A 1004 -6.21 -26.44 30.23
N CYS A 1005 -7.34 -25.74 30.12
CA CYS A 1005 -7.74 -25.03 28.91
C CYS A 1005 -7.08 -23.64 28.92
N GLY A 1006 -6.13 -23.39 28.00
CA GLY A 1006 -5.42 -22.11 27.93
C GLY A 1006 -6.32 -20.88 27.77
N ARG A 1007 -7.57 -21.04 27.29
CA ARG A 1007 -8.56 -19.95 27.18
C ARG A 1007 -9.14 -19.49 28.53
N GLN A 1008 -8.93 -20.24 29.62
CA GLN A 1008 -9.30 -19.83 30.98
C GLN A 1008 -8.29 -18.85 31.61
N TRP A 1009 -7.03 -18.82 31.12
CA TRP A 1009 -5.95 -18.09 31.77
C TRP A 1009 -5.51 -16.85 30.98
N VAL A 1010 -5.36 -15.72 31.68
CA VAL A 1010 -4.91 -14.44 31.10
C VAL A 1010 -3.73 -13.92 31.90
N ALA A 1011 -2.57 -13.86 31.26
CA ALA A 1011 -1.31 -13.40 31.84
C ALA A 1011 -1.28 -11.86 31.93
N MET A 1012 -1.97 -11.30 32.93
CA MET A 1012 -2.12 -9.84 33.10
C MET A 1012 -0.77 -9.13 33.21
N ASP A 1013 0.19 -9.74 33.91
CA ASP A 1013 1.59 -9.29 34.00
C ASP A 1013 2.24 -9.15 32.61
N THR A 1014 2.11 -10.17 31.77
CA THR A 1014 2.73 -10.25 30.44
C THR A 1014 2.02 -9.31 29.45
N LEU A 1015 0.70 -9.14 29.62
CA LEU A 1015 -0.12 -8.22 28.83
C LEU A 1015 0.25 -6.75 29.08
N PHE A 1016 0.39 -6.35 30.35
CA PHE A 1016 0.73 -4.96 30.71
C PHE A 1016 2.23 -4.66 30.68
N ALA A 1017 3.10 -5.66 30.78
CA ALA A 1017 4.54 -5.49 30.55
C ALA A 1017 4.84 -5.01 29.12
N LYS A 1018 4.16 -5.58 28.10
CA LYS A 1018 4.25 -5.14 26.69
C LYS A 1018 3.67 -3.74 26.44
N LEU A 1019 2.96 -3.17 27.41
CA LEU A 1019 2.41 -1.81 27.36
C LEU A 1019 3.22 -0.83 28.25
N GLY A 1020 4.40 -1.22 28.73
CA GLY A 1020 5.32 -0.34 29.46
C GLY A 1020 5.01 -0.12 30.94
N PHE A 1021 3.97 -0.76 31.50
CA PHE A 1021 3.56 -0.57 32.90
C PHE A 1021 4.47 -1.25 33.94
N SER A 1022 5.60 -1.83 33.53
CA SER A 1022 6.53 -2.58 34.38
C SER A 1022 7.10 -1.79 35.58
N LYS A 1023 7.08 -0.46 35.55
CA LYS A 1023 7.47 0.40 36.69
C LYS A 1023 6.38 0.58 37.76
N ALA A 1024 5.15 0.14 37.53
CA ALA A 1024 4.01 0.37 38.45
C ALA A 1024 3.71 -0.81 39.39
N LEU A 1025 4.31 -1.99 39.16
CA LEU A 1025 4.00 -3.24 39.89
C LEU A 1025 5.22 -3.81 40.63
N ALA A 1026 6.05 -2.94 41.21
CA ALA A 1026 6.92 -3.36 42.31
C ALA A 1026 6.04 -3.60 43.56
N PRO A 1027 6.06 -4.78 44.18
CA PRO A 1027 5.30 -5.01 45.42
C PRO A 1027 5.88 -4.16 46.55
N ALA A 1028 5.01 -3.57 47.36
CA ALA A 1028 5.41 -2.90 48.59
C ALA A 1028 5.72 -3.94 49.67
N ALA A 1029 7.01 -4.29 49.79
CA ALA A 1029 7.57 -5.21 50.78
C ALA A 1029 8.99 -4.74 51.18
#